data_AF-A0A8X8XRW1-F1
#
_entry.id   AF-A0A8X8XRW1-F1
#
_cell.length_a   1.000
_cell.length_b   1.000
_cell.length_c   1.000
_cell.angle_alpha   90.00
_cell.angle_beta   90.00
_cell.angle_gamma   90.00
#
_symmetry.space_group_name_H-M   'P 1'
#
loop_
_entity.id
_entity.type
_entity.pdbx_description
1 polymer ?
#
loop_
_entity_poly.entity_id
_entity_poly.type
_entity_poly.pdbx_seq_one_letter_code
_entity_poly.pdbx_strand_id
1 'polypeptide(L)'
;MLAATQIHPVINVSKRGSFINKSNPARVASLRFQYLAEKASFAEGAKTLKLLSSVQPREHSFVLNTDGHTSVSMQGEEEISEAPVLNLELSTFLSTWSPPRYLWRGLSVLILAGQVVVRAIKGKIHWKNTLQQLERVGPKSVGVCLLTAAFVGMAFTIQFVREFTRLGLNRSIGGVLALAFSRELSPVVTSIVVAGRIGSAFAAELGTMQVSEQTDTLRVLGANPVDYLVTPRVLASCIALPLLTLMCFTVGLASSALLADSVYGISINIILDSAQRALRGWDIISAMIKSTVFGAIISIVSCAWGVTTLGGAKGVGESTTSAVVVSLVGIFIADFALSCCFFQGAGDSLKNWMERTKKKVLLFYCVEAEDLARKVAAQSNLIQLQSINWRSFDDGFPNLFINNAHDIRGQHVAFLGSFSSPAVIFEQLSVIFALPMLFCASFSVVLPFFPTGSFERIEEEGDVATAFTLARMLSNTPVSRGGPTSLVIYDIHALQERFYFGDSILPVFESGIPLLKERLQQLPESDKVDALIVVAFPDDGAWKRFHKLLDHFPMVICNKVREGDKRIVRIKEGNPAGCHVVIVDDLVQSGGTLIECQKVLAAQGAAKVSAYVTHGVFPKKSWERFVHKNDNVSVKAFSHFWISDSCPLTVEAITGKAPFEVLSLAKSISDALQI
;
A
#
# COMPACT_ATOMS: atom_id res chain seq x y z
N MET A 1 -7.88 54.09 -4.06
CA MET A 1 -6.73 53.19 -4.30
C MET A 1 -6.30 52.65 -2.93
N LEU A 2 -6.39 51.33 -2.75
CA LEU A 2 -5.95 50.54 -1.58
C LEU A 2 -6.45 50.94 -0.18
N ALA A 3 -7.64 50.46 0.18
CA ALA A 3 -7.96 50.12 1.57
C ALA A 3 -8.11 48.59 1.64
N ALA A 4 -7.08 47.92 2.17
CA ALA A 4 -7.00 46.47 2.27
C ALA A 4 -7.91 45.95 3.39
N THR A 5 -8.91 45.16 3.00
CA THR A 5 -9.75 44.32 3.83
C THR A 5 -8.94 43.15 4.41
N GLN A 6 -8.62 43.22 5.70
CA GLN A 6 -8.32 42.04 6.51
C GLN A 6 -9.59 41.60 7.23
N ILE A 7 -10.18 40.49 6.80
CA ILE A 7 -11.29 39.83 7.51
C ILE A 7 -10.68 38.67 8.30
N HIS A 8 -10.55 38.83 9.61
CA HIS A 8 -10.26 37.74 10.55
C HIS A 8 -11.51 36.88 10.80
N PRO A 9 -11.39 35.54 10.95
CA PRO A 9 -12.48 34.71 11.42
C PRO A 9 -12.69 34.91 12.92
N VAL A 10 -13.83 35.49 13.29
CA VAL A 10 -14.24 35.71 14.68
C VAL A 10 -14.75 34.40 15.28
N ILE A 11 -13.90 33.75 16.09
CA ILE A 11 -14.31 32.79 17.12
C ILE A 11 -14.85 33.61 18.28
N ASN A 12 -16.17 33.67 18.47
CA ASN A 12 -16.76 34.23 19.68
C ASN A 12 -17.48 33.12 20.45
N VAL A 13 -16.74 32.49 21.38
CA VAL A 13 -17.34 31.67 22.44
C VAL A 13 -17.87 32.64 23.48
N SER A 14 -19.19 32.86 23.47
CA SER A 14 -19.88 33.64 24.49
C SER A 14 -19.66 33.02 25.88
N LYS A 15 -18.75 33.61 26.67
CA LYS A 15 -18.76 33.50 28.13
C LYS A 15 -19.56 34.70 28.67
N ARG A 16 -20.84 34.50 28.97
CA ARG A 16 -21.56 35.38 29.90
C ARG A 16 -21.30 34.86 31.31
N GLY A 17 -20.61 35.68 32.12
CA GLY A 17 -20.47 35.46 33.55
C GLY A 17 -21.83 35.57 34.25
N SER A 18 -22.20 34.54 35.00
CA SER A 18 -23.31 34.59 35.94
C SER A 18 -22.83 35.21 37.25
N PHE A 19 -23.53 36.25 37.69
CA PHE A 19 -23.45 36.76 39.06
C PHE A 19 -23.74 35.64 40.06
N ILE A 20 -22.90 35.59 41.10
CA ILE A 20 -22.99 34.72 42.26
C ILE A 20 -24.22 35.11 43.07
N ASN A 21 -25.11 34.16 43.38
CA ASN A 21 -25.92 34.25 44.59
C ASN A 21 -25.91 32.91 45.32
N LYS A 22 -25.47 32.93 46.59
CA LYS A 22 -25.36 31.78 47.48
C LYS A 22 -26.71 31.57 48.19
N SER A 23 -27.29 30.38 48.05
CA SER A 23 -27.90 29.65 49.17
C SER A 23 -28.29 28.23 48.73
N ASN A 24 -27.69 27.26 49.40
CA ASN A 24 -27.91 25.81 49.33
C ASN A 24 -29.21 25.44 50.09
N PRO A 25 -29.63 24.15 50.26
CA PRO A 25 -29.13 22.88 49.68
C PRO A 25 -30.25 21.88 49.28
N ALA A 26 -29.92 20.82 48.53
CA ALA A 26 -30.36 19.43 48.84
C ALA A 26 -29.82 18.38 47.83
N ARG A 27 -29.11 17.38 48.39
CA ARG A 27 -29.08 15.92 48.10
C ARG A 27 -28.96 15.47 46.62
N VAL A 28 -28.09 14.54 46.24
CA VAL A 28 -27.98 13.14 46.72
C VAL A 28 -26.60 12.54 46.37
N ALA A 29 -26.08 11.81 47.35
CA ALA A 29 -25.13 10.70 47.37
C ALA A 29 -24.48 10.18 46.08
N SER A 30 -23.14 10.20 46.15
CA SER A 30 -22.19 9.31 45.49
C SER A 30 -22.27 7.87 46.04
N LEU A 31 -22.16 6.86 45.18
CA LEU A 31 -21.52 5.58 45.50
C LEU A 31 -21.03 4.88 44.22
N ARG A 32 -19.73 4.59 44.26
CA ARG A 32 -18.85 3.86 43.32
C ARG A 32 -19.43 2.56 42.77
N PHE A 33 -19.09 2.26 41.50
CA PHE A 33 -18.42 1.01 41.16
C PHE A 33 -17.29 1.26 40.17
N GLN A 34 -16.16 0.64 40.48
CA GLN A 34 -14.82 0.79 39.93
C GLN A 34 -14.47 -0.57 39.34
N TYR A 35 -14.01 -0.66 38.09
CA TYR A 35 -13.22 -1.81 37.65
C TYR A 35 -12.29 -1.46 36.47
N LEU A 36 -11.00 -1.59 36.77
CA LEU A 36 -9.82 -1.88 35.94
C LEU A 36 -9.38 -0.92 34.81
N ALA A 37 -8.30 -0.21 35.16
CA ALA A 37 -7.24 0.24 34.28
C ALA A 37 -6.13 -0.84 34.17
N GLU A 38 -5.59 -1.02 32.97
CA GLU A 38 -4.20 -1.37 32.59
C GLU A 38 -4.19 -1.24 31.05
N LYS A 39 -3.23 -0.68 30.31
CA LYS A 39 -1.82 -0.33 30.53
C LYS A 39 -1.42 0.56 29.33
N ALA A 40 -0.83 1.74 29.57
CA ALA A 40 0.20 2.36 28.72
C ALA A 40 0.59 3.73 29.32
N SER A 41 1.63 3.69 30.14
CA SER A 41 2.39 4.84 30.61
C SER A 41 3.18 5.48 29.47
N PHE A 42 3.12 6.81 29.34
CA PHE A 42 4.24 7.59 28.83
C PHE A 42 4.36 8.87 29.66
N ALA A 43 5.53 9.04 30.26
CA ALA A 43 5.90 10.13 31.13
C ALA A 43 6.32 11.38 30.32
N GLU A 44 5.96 12.54 30.89
CA GLU A 44 6.67 13.82 30.92
C GLU A 44 7.31 14.40 29.65
N GLY A 45 6.85 15.60 29.25
CA GLY A 45 7.58 16.47 28.33
C GLY A 45 6.78 17.54 27.57
N ALA A 46 5.85 18.24 28.22
CA ALA A 46 5.14 19.35 27.58
C ALA A 46 6.01 20.63 27.53
N LYS A 47 6.67 20.89 26.39
CA LYS A 47 7.16 22.23 26.02
C LYS A 47 6.09 22.96 25.22
N THR A 48 5.35 23.84 25.88
CA THR A 48 4.48 24.85 25.30
C THR A 48 5.32 26.02 24.77
N LEU A 49 5.38 26.20 23.45
CA LEU A 49 5.97 27.40 22.84
C LEU A 49 4.97 28.57 22.98
N LYS A 50 5.25 29.47 23.92
CA LYS A 50 4.64 30.81 24.00
C LYS A 50 5.23 31.68 22.89
N LEU A 51 4.40 32.17 21.98
CA LEU A 51 4.75 33.25 21.04
C LEU A 51 3.87 34.45 21.34
N LEU A 52 4.25 35.21 22.37
CA LEU A 52 3.76 36.55 22.67
C LEU A 52 4.99 37.44 22.72
N SER A 53 5.27 38.18 21.65
CA SER A 53 6.22 39.30 21.70
C SER A 53 5.47 40.58 22.05
N SER A 54 6.01 41.27 23.05
CA SER A 54 5.57 42.57 23.54
C SER A 54 5.74 43.65 22.47
N VAL A 55 4.68 44.40 22.19
CA VAL A 55 4.79 45.69 21.51
C VAL A 55 5.32 46.70 22.54
N GLN A 56 6.59 47.11 22.41
CA GLN A 56 7.06 48.33 23.05
C GLN A 56 6.52 49.56 22.29
N PRO A 57 6.13 50.64 22.98
CA PRO A 57 5.67 51.86 22.33
C PRO A 57 6.88 52.59 21.70
N ARG A 58 6.83 52.87 20.40
CA ARG A 58 7.73 53.86 19.79
C ARG A 58 7.16 55.25 20.07
N GLU A 59 7.74 55.94 21.04
CA GLU A 59 7.57 57.39 21.16
C GLU A 59 8.30 58.08 20.01
N HIS A 60 7.56 58.84 19.20
CA HIS A 60 8.14 59.84 18.30
C HIS A 60 8.08 61.19 19.02
N SER A 61 9.21 61.66 19.55
CA SER A 61 9.33 63.00 20.11
C SER A 61 9.40 64.03 18.97
N PHE A 62 8.34 64.81 18.81
CA PHE A 62 8.32 65.99 17.93
C PHE A 62 8.75 67.21 18.75
N VAL A 63 9.88 67.83 18.41
CA VAL A 63 10.25 69.15 18.94
C VAL A 63 9.82 70.19 17.92
N LEU A 64 8.81 71.01 18.28
CA LEU A 64 8.49 72.23 17.55
C LEU A 64 9.51 73.30 17.92
N ASN A 65 10.28 73.79 16.96
CA ASN A 65 10.88 75.13 17.05
C ASN A 65 9.93 76.14 16.39
N THR A 66 9.91 77.37 16.92
CA THR A 66 8.90 78.40 16.66
C THR A 66 8.85 78.96 15.24
N ASP A 67 9.68 78.50 14.30
CA ASP A 67 9.70 79.00 12.92
C ASP A 67 9.62 77.86 11.89
N GLY A 68 8.44 77.24 11.77
CA GLY A 68 7.87 76.77 10.49
C GLY A 68 8.54 75.73 9.59
N HIS A 69 9.69 75.13 9.89
CA HIS A 69 10.30 74.09 9.02
C HIS A 69 10.91 72.89 9.78
N THR A 70 10.60 71.66 9.32
CA THR A 70 11.14 70.39 9.84
C THR A 70 12.31 69.89 8.99
N SER A 71 13.44 69.52 9.63
CA SER A 71 14.53 68.76 9.03
C SER A 71 14.93 67.60 9.96
N VAL A 72 15.33 66.46 9.37
CA VAL A 72 15.72 65.24 10.11
C VAL A 72 17.19 64.93 9.84
N SER A 73 18.01 64.85 10.90
CA SER A 73 19.40 64.40 10.84
C SER A 73 19.52 62.93 11.29
N MET A 74 20.27 62.14 10.53
CA MET A 74 20.67 60.77 10.90
C MET A 74 21.93 60.77 11.78
N GLN A 75 21.99 59.86 12.76
CA GLN A 75 23.24 59.38 13.35
C GLN A 75 23.11 57.93 13.84
N GLY A 76 24.11 57.12 13.46
CA GLY A 76 24.90 56.30 14.39
C GLY A 76 24.54 54.83 14.53
N GLU A 77 25.35 53.98 13.91
CA GLU A 77 25.44 52.53 14.06
C GLU A 77 25.95 52.11 15.45
N GLU A 78 25.43 51.00 15.99
CA GLU A 78 26.15 50.13 16.92
C GLU A 78 25.88 48.65 16.57
N GLU A 79 26.97 47.92 16.33
CA GLU A 79 27.07 46.50 15.97
C GLU A 79 26.71 45.55 17.13
N ILE A 80 25.97 44.47 16.84
CA ILE A 80 25.94 43.26 17.69
C ILE A 80 26.01 41.99 16.83
N SER A 81 27.17 41.33 16.92
CA SER A 81 27.49 39.89 16.80
C SER A 81 26.46 38.94 16.18
N GLU A 82 26.81 38.34 15.03
CA GLU A 82 26.04 37.34 14.29
C GLU A 82 25.98 35.95 14.96
N ALA A 83 24.78 35.34 14.94
CA ALA A 83 24.50 33.92 15.17
C ALA A 83 23.66 33.38 13.99
N PRO A 84 23.69 32.07 13.65
CA PRO A 84 23.58 31.59 12.27
C PRO A 84 22.16 31.62 11.67
N VAL A 85 22.14 31.91 10.37
CA VAL A 85 21.02 32.35 9.50
C VAL A 85 20.09 31.21 9.01
N LEU A 86 19.66 30.28 9.88
CA LEU A 86 18.83 29.13 9.43
C LEU A 86 17.32 29.25 9.70
N ASN A 87 16.88 30.21 10.54
CA ASN A 87 15.46 30.34 10.91
C ASN A 87 14.67 31.39 10.09
N LEU A 88 15.34 32.13 9.20
CA LEU A 88 14.68 33.23 8.48
C LEU A 88 13.88 32.75 7.26
N GLU A 89 14.36 31.73 6.53
CA GLU A 89 13.72 31.25 5.29
C GLU A 89 12.39 30.52 5.50
N LEU A 90 12.23 29.78 6.61
CA LEU A 90 10.98 29.07 6.89
C LEU A 90 9.86 30.03 7.34
N SER A 91 10.23 31.10 8.04
CA SER A 91 9.29 32.12 8.52
C SER A 91 8.79 33.03 7.38
N THR A 92 9.67 33.33 6.41
CA THR A 92 9.30 34.08 5.20
C THR A 92 8.43 33.23 4.27
N PHE A 93 8.73 31.93 4.09
CA PHE A 93 7.92 31.03 3.25
C PHE A 93 6.46 30.93 3.71
N LEU A 94 6.23 30.75 5.02
CA LEU A 94 4.87 30.67 5.57
C LEU A 94 4.13 32.01 5.55
N SER A 95 4.84 33.14 5.66
CA SER A 95 4.23 34.48 5.57
C SER A 95 3.80 34.88 4.15
N THR A 96 4.41 34.27 3.13
CA THR A 96 4.16 34.57 1.71
C THR A 96 3.14 33.60 1.09
N TRP A 97 2.82 32.50 1.76
CA TRP A 97 1.94 31.48 1.22
C TRP A 97 0.46 31.79 1.46
N SER A 98 -0.17 32.47 0.49
CA SER A 98 -1.64 32.50 0.41
C SER A 98 -2.12 31.28 -0.37
N PRO A 99 -2.85 30.33 0.24
CA PRO A 99 -3.34 29.16 -0.49
C PRO A 99 -4.30 29.58 -1.62
N PRO A 100 -4.33 28.85 -2.75
CA PRO A 100 -5.27 29.07 -3.84
C PRO A 100 -6.70 29.28 -3.34
N ARG A 101 -7.44 30.24 -3.93
CA ARG A 101 -8.81 30.61 -3.52
C ARG A 101 -9.77 29.42 -3.37
N TYR A 102 -9.57 28.37 -4.16
CA TYR A 102 -10.35 27.12 -4.11
C TYR A 102 -10.12 26.32 -2.82
N LEU A 103 -8.90 26.30 -2.28
CA LEU A 103 -8.59 25.61 -1.01
C LEU A 103 -9.25 26.33 0.18
N TRP A 104 -9.25 27.67 0.17
CA TRP A 104 -9.94 28.43 1.20
C TRP A 104 -11.46 28.24 1.17
N ARG A 105 -12.05 28.22 -0.03
CA ARG A 105 -13.47 27.90 -0.21
C ARG A 105 -13.77 26.45 0.17
N GLY A 106 -12.87 25.52 -0.08
CA GLY A 106 -13.00 24.13 0.38
C GLY A 106 -13.06 24.02 1.91
N LEU A 107 -12.22 24.77 2.64
CA LEU A 107 -12.26 24.75 4.10
C LEU A 107 -13.56 25.34 4.65
N SER A 108 -14.12 26.37 3.99
CA SER A 108 -15.39 26.97 4.43
C SER A 108 -16.55 25.98 4.38
N VAL A 109 -16.54 25.00 3.46
CA VAL A 109 -17.49 23.88 3.40
C VAL A 109 -17.45 23.06 4.67
N LEU A 110 -16.26 22.64 5.09
CA LEU A 110 -16.07 21.78 6.26
C LEU A 110 -16.52 22.50 7.53
N ILE A 111 -16.20 23.80 7.64
CA ILE A 111 -16.64 24.63 8.76
C ILE A 111 -18.16 24.78 8.78
N LEU A 112 -18.78 25.12 7.63
CA LEU A 112 -20.23 25.25 7.53
C LEU A 112 -20.94 23.92 7.79
N ALA A 113 -20.41 22.81 7.30
CA ALA A 113 -20.91 21.47 7.59
C ALA A 113 -20.92 21.22 9.11
N GLY A 114 -19.80 21.46 9.79
CA GLY A 114 -19.70 21.31 11.25
C GLY A 114 -20.69 22.20 12.01
N GLN A 115 -20.86 23.45 11.58
CA GLN A 115 -21.84 24.37 12.18
C GLN A 115 -23.28 23.87 12.02
N VAL A 116 -23.65 23.45 10.80
CA VAL A 116 -25.00 22.93 10.50
C VAL A 116 -25.28 21.67 11.32
N VAL A 117 -24.33 20.74 11.42
CA VAL A 117 -24.47 19.52 12.25
C VAL A 117 -24.71 19.88 13.71
N VAL A 118 -23.88 20.76 14.29
CA VAL A 118 -24.04 21.20 15.69
C VAL A 118 -25.40 21.87 15.93
N ARG A 119 -25.89 22.66 14.97
CA ARG A 119 -27.16 23.38 15.07
C ARG A 119 -28.38 22.48 14.88
N ALA A 120 -28.28 21.51 13.96
CA ALA A 120 -29.29 20.47 13.79
C ALA A 120 -29.46 19.66 15.08
N ILE A 121 -28.36 19.28 15.73
CA ILE A 121 -28.39 18.55 17.02
C ILE A 121 -28.97 19.42 18.15
N LYS A 122 -28.67 20.72 18.18
CA LYS A 122 -29.19 21.65 19.20
C LYS A 122 -30.66 22.04 19.01
N GLY A 123 -31.32 21.59 17.94
CA GLY A 123 -32.77 21.75 17.73
C GLY A 123 -33.26 23.17 17.42
N LYS A 124 -32.37 24.13 17.10
CA LYS A 124 -32.76 25.51 16.73
C LYS A 124 -33.18 25.60 15.26
N ILE A 125 -34.27 24.91 14.90
CA ILE A 125 -34.69 24.77 13.49
C ILE A 125 -35.90 25.68 13.20
N HIS A 126 -35.76 26.53 12.18
CA HIS A 126 -36.87 27.32 11.64
C HIS A 126 -37.76 26.45 10.75
N TRP A 127 -38.77 25.81 11.35
CA TRP A 127 -39.61 24.82 10.65
C TRP A 127 -40.35 25.40 9.44
N LYS A 128 -40.89 26.62 9.55
CA LYS A 128 -41.59 27.29 8.44
C LYS A 128 -40.69 27.47 7.22
N ASN A 129 -39.45 27.95 7.42
CA ASN A 129 -38.48 28.12 6.35
C ASN A 129 -38.05 26.76 5.77
N THR A 130 -37.90 25.75 6.63
CA THR A 130 -37.54 24.39 6.20
C THR A 130 -38.62 23.79 5.30
N LEU A 131 -39.90 23.98 5.64
CA LEU A 131 -41.03 23.50 4.84
C LEU A 131 -41.12 24.18 3.48
N GLN A 132 -40.88 25.50 3.42
CA GLN A 132 -40.81 26.25 2.16
C GLN A 132 -39.66 25.76 1.27
N GLN A 133 -38.50 25.49 1.86
CA GLN A 133 -37.38 24.91 1.11
C GLN A 133 -37.71 23.47 0.67
N LEU A 134 -38.39 22.68 1.49
CA LEU A 134 -38.79 21.30 1.17
C LEU A 134 -39.73 21.25 -0.04
N GLU A 135 -40.72 22.14 -0.11
CA GLU A 135 -41.61 22.28 -1.27
C GLU A 135 -40.84 22.62 -2.55
N ARG A 136 -39.80 23.44 -2.43
CA ARG A 136 -38.95 23.84 -3.54
C ARG A 136 -38.01 22.74 -4.00
N VAL A 137 -37.38 22.00 -3.09
CA VAL A 137 -36.45 20.93 -3.44
C VAL A 137 -37.19 19.70 -3.93
N GLY A 138 -38.24 19.27 -3.23
CA GLY A 138 -39.01 18.07 -3.54
C GLY A 138 -40.00 18.27 -4.70
N PRO A 139 -41.25 18.67 -4.42
CA PRO A 139 -42.34 18.77 -5.40
C PRO A 139 -41.97 19.46 -6.72
N LYS A 140 -41.29 20.61 -6.65
CA LYS A 140 -40.94 21.36 -7.87
C LYS A 140 -39.93 20.62 -8.74
N SER A 141 -39.08 19.75 -8.18
CA SER A 141 -38.05 18.99 -8.91
C SER A 141 -38.54 17.64 -9.46
N VAL A 142 -39.69 17.13 -8.99
CA VAL A 142 -40.20 15.80 -9.33
C VAL A 142 -40.24 15.58 -10.85
N GLY A 143 -40.89 16.45 -11.61
CA GLY A 143 -41.09 16.25 -13.04
C GLY A 143 -39.79 16.06 -13.84
N VAL A 144 -38.78 16.89 -13.56
CA VAL A 144 -37.47 16.77 -14.23
C VAL A 144 -36.75 15.48 -13.81
N CYS A 145 -36.80 15.14 -12.51
CA CYS A 145 -36.14 13.93 -12.01
C CYS A 145 -36.77 12.64 -12.57
N LEU A 146 -38.10 12.56 -12.65
CA LEU A 146 -38.80 11.40 -13.20
C LEU A 146 -38.56 11.23 -14.69
N LEU A 147 -38.59 12.33 -15.45
CA LEU A 147 -38.32 12.30 -16.88
C LEU A 147 -36.90 11.80 -17.16
N THR A 148 -35.90 12.35 -16.47
CA THR A 148 -34.51 11.90 -16.60
C THR A 148 -34.34 10.44 -16.20
N ALA A 149 -34.92 10.02 -15.07
CA ALA A 149 -34.84 8.63 -14.63
C ALA A 149 -35.49 7.65 -15.62
N ALA A 150 -36.61 8.03 -16.25
CA ALA A 150 -37.27 7.21 -17.26
C ALA A 150 -36.37 6.97 -18.48
N PHE A 151 -35.76 8.02 -19.03
CA PHE A 151 -34.87 7.93 -20.20
C PHE A 151 -33.56 7.21 -19.89
N VAL A 152 -32.95 7.51 -18.75
CA VAL A 152 -31.76 6.78 -18.30
C VAL A 152 -32.08 5.30 -18.15
N GLY A 153 -33.27 4.97 -17.63
CA GLY A 153 -33.67 3.58 -17.47
C GLY A 153 -33.86 2.84 -18.80
N MET A 154 -34.52 3.48 -19.77
CA MET A 154 -34.65 2.95 -21.12
C MET A 154 -33.28 2.75 -21.79
N ALA A 155 -32.39 3.75 -21.74
CA ALA A 155 -31.07 3.67 -22.35
C ALA A 155 -30.22 2.53 -21.74
N PHE A 156 -30.28 2.36 -20.43
CA PHE A 156 -29.56 1.30 -19.72
C PHE A 156 -30.12 -0.09 -20.07
N THR A 157 -31.44 -0.21 -20.19
CA THR A 157 -32.11 -1.46 -20.59
C THR A 157 -31.67 -1.94 -21.97
N ILE A 158 -31.54 -1.04 -22.95
CA ILE A 158 -31.06 -1.36 -24.30
C ILE A 158 -29.69 -2.06 -24.25
N GLN A 159 -28.79 -1.54 -23.41
CA GLN A 159 -27.43 -2.07 -23.28
C GLN A 159 -27.43 -3.45 -22.60
N PHE A 160 -28.16 -3.59 -21.48
CA PHE A 160 -28.18 -4.82 -20.71
C PHE A 160 -28.93 -5.96 -21.40
N VAL A 161 -30.10 -5.68 -21.99
CA VAL A 161 -30.88 -6.71 -22.68
C VAL A 161 -30.06 -7.31 -23.83
N ARG A 162 -29.36 -6.49 -24.60
CA ARG A 162 -28.53 -6.97 -25.72
C ARG A 162 -27.44 -7.93 -25.27
N GLU A 163 -26.69 -7.58 -24.23
CA GLU A 163 -25.60 -8.43 -23.74
C GLU A 163 -26.10 -9.71 -23.04
N PHE A 164 -27.15 -9.61 -22.22
CA PHE A 164 -27.69 -10.78 -21.52
C PHE A 164 -28.40 -11.75 -22.46
N THR A 165 -29.03 -11.24 -23.53
CA THR A 165 -29.62 -12.10 -24.57
C THR A 165 -28.54 -12.88 -25.31
N ARG A 166 -27.38 -12.27 -25.58
CA ARG A 166 -26.24 -12.97 -26.20
C ARG A 166 -25.72 -14.12 -25.33
N LEU A 167 -25.81 -13.98 -24.00
CA LEU A 167 -25.40 -15.00 -23.04
C LEU A 167 -26.50 -16.01 -22.70
N GLY A 168 -27.71 -15.87 -23.26
CA GLY A 168 -28.85 -16.73 -22.96
C GLY A 168 -29.48 -16.50 -21.56
N LEU A 169 -29.21 -15.35 -20.92
CA LEU A 169 -29.57 -15.05 -19.53
C LEU A 169 -30.81 -14.13 -19.40
N ASN A 170 -31.80 -14.29 -20.27
CA ASN A 170 -32.96 -13.40 -20.34
C ASN A 170 -33.75 -13.28 -19.03
N ARG A 171 -33.80 -14.36 -18.24
CA ARG A 171 -34.53 -14.40 -16.95
C ARG A 171 -33.83 -13.63 -15.82
N SER A 172 -32.57 -13.23 -16.00
CA SER A 172 -31.80 -12.50 -14.97
C SER A 172 -31.74 -10.99 -15.21
N ILE A 173 -32.24 -10.51 -16.35
CA ILE A 173 -32.15 -9.10 -16.76
C ILE A 173 -32.84 -8.19 -15.73
N GLY A 174 -34.07 -8.52 -15.32
CA GLY A 174 -34.82 -7.70 -14.36
C GLY A 174 -34.12 -7.56 -13.01
N GLY A 175 -33.53 -8.65 -12.50
CA GLY A 175 -32.75 -8.64 -11.27
C GLY A 175 -31.53 -7.71 -11.33
N VAL A 176 -30.76 -7.80 -12.41
CA VAL A 176 -29.55 -6.97 -12.59
C VAL A 176 -29.92 -5.50 -12.77
N LEU A 177 -30.95 -5.20 -13.55
CA LEU A 177 -31.47 -3.84 -13.70
C LEU A 177 -31.90 -3.27 -12.35
N ALA A 178 -32.72 -3.98 -11.58
CA ALA A 178 -33.21 -3.51 -10.28
C ALA A 178 -32.07 -3.27 -9.27
N LEU A 179 -31.04 -4.13 -9.25
CA LEU A 179 -29.85 -3.92 -8.43
C LEU A 179 -29.03 -2.70 -8.89
N ALA A 180 -28.84 -2.51 -10.20
CA ALA A 180 -28.11 -1.36 -10.72
C ALA A 180 -28.84 -0.03 -10.43
N PHE A 181 -30.17 0.01 -10.59
CA PHE A 181 -30.97 1.19 -10.24
C PHE A 181 -30.92 1.51 -8.76
N SER A 182 -31.18 0.52 -7.90
CA SER A 182 -31.21 0.74 -6.46
C SER A 182 -29.85 1.12 -5.89
N ARG A 183 -28.77 0.41 -6.27
CA ARG A 183 -27.45 0.59 -5.64
C ARG A 183 -26.71 1.83 -6.11
N GLU A 184 -26.84 2.20 -7.38
CA GLU A 184 -26.00 3.23 -7.99
C GLU A 184 -26.80 4.25 -8.80
N LEU A 185 -27.57 3.79 -9.80
CA LEU A 185 -28.04 4.67 -10.87
C LEU A 185 -29.13 5.65 -10.39
N SER A 186 -30.12 5.20 -9.61
CA SER A 186 -31.16 6.09 -9.10
C SER A 186 -30.64 7.17 -8.13
N PRO A 187 -29.89 6.85 -7.06
CA PRO A 187 -29.42 7.88 -6.13
C PRO A 187 -28.47 8.88 -6.80
N VAL A 188 -27.61 8.45 -7.73
CA VAL A 188 -26.70 9.34 -8.46
C VAL A 188 -27.45 10.22 -9.46
N VAL A 189 -28.31 9.66 -10.31
CA VAL A 189 -29.05 10.43 -11.35
C VAL A 189 -29.94 11.49 -10.71
N THR A 190 -30.70 11.15 -9.67
CA THR A 190 -31.53 12.13 -8.95
C THR A 190 -30.67 13.26 -8.38
N SER A 191 -29.51 12.93 -7.81
CA SER A 191 -28.62 13.91 -7.18
C SER A 191 -27.97 14.86 -8.19
N ILE A 192 -27.58 14.36 -9.37
CA ILE A 192 -27.04 15.18 -10.46
C ILE A 192 -28.07 16.22 -10.92
N VAL A 193 -29.32 15.79 -11.14
CA VAL A 193 -30.40 16.68 -11.57
C VAL A 193 -30.69 17.75 -10.52
N VAL A 194 -30.75 17.35 -9.25
CA VAL A 194 -31.03 18.29 -8.14
C VAL A 194 -29.84 19.21 -7.89
N ALA A 195 -28.60 18.75 -8.02
CA ALA A 195 -27.41 19.60 -7.95
C ALA A 195 -27.45 20.71 -9.01
N GLY A 196 -27.77 20.35 -10.25
CA GLY A 196 -27.90 21.30 -11.35
C GLY A 196 -29.01 22.33 -11.13
N ARG A 197 -30.20 21.91 -10.67
CA ARG A 197 -31.35 22.82 -10.53
C ARG A 197 -31.38 23.55 -9.20
N ILE A 198 -31.37 22.81 -8.09
CA ILE A 198 -31.53 23.35 -6.74
C ILE A 198 -30.19 23.84 -6.20
N GLY A 199 -29.10 23.12 -6.43
CA GLY A 199 -27.76 23.56 -6.02
C GLY A 199 -27.39 24.90 -6.66
N SER A 200 -27.65 25.07 -7.96
CA SER A 200 -27.48 26.36 -8.64
C SER A 200 -28.37 27.46 -8.03
N ALA A 201 -29.64 27.17 -7.78
CA ALA A 201 -30.57 28.15 -7.21
C ALA A 201 -30.13 28.60 -5.80
N PHE A 202 -29.65 27.67 -4.96
CA PHE A 202 -29.16 28.00 -3.62
C PHE A 202 -27.90 28.87 -3.67
N ALA A 203 -26.94 28.54 -4.54
CA ALA A 203 -25.73 29.32 -4.72
C ALA A 203 -26.04 30.73 -5.26
N ALA A 204 -26.93 30.85 -6.25
CA ALA A 204 -27.32 32.12 -6.84
C ALA A 204 -28.06 33.03 -5.85
N GLU A 205 -29.01 32.49 -5.08
CA GLU A 205 -29.75 33.26 -4.07
C GLU A 205 -28.83 33.78 -2.98
N LEU A 206 -28.03 32.89 -2.38
CA LEU A 206 -27.13 33.27 -1.30
C LEU A 206 -26.01 34.18 -1.79
N GLY A 207 -25.51 33.95 -3.01
CA GLY A 207 -24.54 34.84 -3.65
C GLY A 207 -25.10 36.23 -3.89
N THR A 208 -26.35 36.33 -4.34
CA THR A 208 -27.02 37.63 -4.52
C THR A 208 -27.22 38.34 -3.17
N MET A 209 -27.66 37.61 -2.14
CA MET A 209 -27.80 38.14 -0.78
C MET A 209 -26.46 38.58 -0.18
N GLN A 210 -25.37 37.86 -0.48
CA GLN A 210 -24.03 38.20 0.00
C GLN A 210 -23.50 39.46 -0.69
N VAL A 211 -23.68 39.58 -2.02
CA VAL A 211 -23.24 40.73 -2.81
C VAL A 211 -24.07 41.99 -2.49
N SER A 212 -25.32 41.83 -2.06
CA SER A 212 -26.20 42.93 -1.64
C SER A 212 -26.14 43.24 -0.14
N GLU A 213 -25.17 42.69 0.60
CA GLU A 213 -24.96 42.89 2.04
C GLU A 213 -26.18 42.51 2.93
N GLN A 214 -27.14 41.77 2.39
CA GLN A 214 -28.32 41.31 3.12
C GLN A 214 -27.97 40.28 4.19
N THR A 215 -26.93 39.45 3.95
CA THR A 215 -26.42 38.49 4.93
C THR A 215 -25.76 39.17 6.13
N ASP A 216 -25.11 40.31 5.93
CA ASP A 216 -24.49 41.12 6.99
C ASP A 216 -25.56 41.90 7.75
N THR A 217 -26.57 42.43 7.05
CA THR A 217 -27.75 43.06 7.66
C THR A 217 -28.43 42.12 8.67
N LEU A 218 -28.59 40.82 8.33
CA LEU A 218 -29.15 39.83 9.24
C LEU A 218 -28.31 39.66 10.53
N ARG A 219 -26.98 39.76 10.45
CA ARG A 219 -26.10 39.67 11.63
C ARG A 219 -26.28 40.88 12.54
N VAL A 220 -26.45 42.08 11.98
CA VAL A 220 -26.72 43.31 12.74
C VAL A 220 -28.06 43.21 13.47
N LEU A 221 -29.07 42.59 12.85
CA LEU A 221 -30.37 42.30 13.46
C LEU A 221 -30.34 41.18 14.52
N GLY A 222 -29.16 40.62 14.83
CA GLY A 222 -28.98 39.58 15.85
C GLY A 222 -29.35 38.16 15.39
N ALA A 223 -29.69 37.97 14.12
CA ALA A 223 -29.99 36.66 13.55
C ALA A 223 -28.74 36.04 12.92
N ASN A 224 -28.44 34.79 13.25
CA ASN A 224 -27.30 34.11 12.64
C ASN A 224 -27.67 33.62 11.22
N PRO A 225 -26.97 34.05 10.16
CA PRO A 225 -27.34 33.74 8.78
C PRO A 225 -27.29 32.23 8.48
N VAL A 226 -26.42 31.47 9.17
CA VAL A 226 -26.35 30.01 9.00
C VAL A 226 -27.58 29.31 9.59
N ASP A 227 -28.18 29.83 10.68
CA ASP A 227 -29.40 29.26 11.28
C ASP A 227 -30.65 29.55 10.44
N TYR A 228 -30.69 30.75 9.83
CA TYR A 228 -31.87 31.23 9.14
C TYR A 228 -31.89 30.86 7.66
N LEU A 229 -30.72 30.81 7.00
CA LEU A 229 -30.61 30.60 5.56
C LEU A 229 -30.08 29.21 5.20
N VAL A 230 -28.98 28.77 5.82
CA VAL A 230 -28.29 27.54 5.40
C VAL A 230 -28.94 26.29 5.97
N THR A 231 -29.15 26.25 7.30
CA THR A 231 -29.67 25.06 8.00
C THR A 231 -31.02 24.57 7.45
N PRO A 232 -32.02 25.44 7.17
CA PRO A 232 -33.29 24.99 6.58
C PRO A 232 -33.15 24.35 5.20
N ARG A 233 -32.22 24.85 4.37
CA ARG A 233 -31.93 24.30 3.03
C ARG A 233 -31.29 22.93 3.13
N VAL A 234 -30.33 22.75 4.04
CA VAL A 234 -29.65 21.46 4.23
C VAL A 234 -30.64 20.39 4.70
N LEU A 235 -31.46 20.70 5.71
CA LEU A 235 -32.46 19.76 6.22
C LEU A 235 -33.52 19.43 5.17
N ALA A 236 -34.01 20.44 4.43
CA ALA A 236 -34.94 20.22 3.32
C ALA A 236 -34.37 19.30 2.24
N SER A 237 -33.09 19.49 1.85
CA SER A 237 -32.43 18.64 0.85
C SER A 237 -32.19 17.21 1.35
N CYS A 238 -31.80 17.04 2.63
CA CYS A 238 -31.60 15.73 3.24
C CYS A 238 -32.89 14.89 3.29
N ILE A 239 -34.05 15.53 3.43
CA ILE A 239 -35.37 14.90 3.47
C ILE A 239 -35.94 14.70 2.06
N ALA A 240 -35.83 15.70 1.17
CA ALA A 240 -36.41 15.65 -0.17
C ALA A 240 -35.71 14.62 -1.07
N LEU A 241 -34.37 14.55 -1.06
CA LEU A 241 -33.63 13.67 -1.95
C LEU A 241 -33.97 12.18 -1.84
N PRO A 242 -34.01 11.55 -0.65
CA PRO A 242 -34.33 10.12 -0.56
C PRO A 242 -35.74 9.82 -1.10
N LEU A 243 -36.71 10.71 -0.91
CA LEU A 243 -38.06 10.55 -1.44
C LEU A 243 -38.07 10.66 -2.97
N LEU A 244 -37.35 11.64 -3.54
CA LEU A 244 -37.19 11.79 -4.98
C LEU A 244 -36.48 10.57 -5.60
N THR A 245 -35.44 10.06 -4.96
CA THR A 245 -34.71 8.86 -5.44
C THR A 245 -35.60 7.63 -5.48
N LEU A 246 -36.47 7.44 -4.48
CA LEU A 246 -37.41 6.32 -4.48
C LEU A 246 -38.38 6.40 -5.67
N MET A 247 -38.92 7.59 -5.97
CA MET A 247 -39.79 7.79 -7.13
C MET A 247 -39.03 7.60 -8.45
N CYS A 248 -37.78 8.07 -8.55
CA CYS A 248 -36.92 7.85 -9.71
C CYS A 248 -36.60 6.37 -9.91
N PHE A 249 -36.39 5.61 -8.84
CA PHE A 249 -36.18 4.16 -8.88
C PHE A 249 -37.42 3.45 -9.46
N THR A 250 -38.62 3.77 -8.95
CA THR A 250 -39.85 3.14 -9.44
C THR A 250 -40.14 3.47 -10.90
N VAL A 251 -39.96 4.73 -11.30
CA VAL A 251 -40.22 5.16 -12.69
C VAL A 251 -39.14 4.62 -13.64
N GLY A 252 -37.87 4.62 -13.22
CA GLY A 252 -36.77 4.07 -14.01
C GLY A 252 -36.90 2.57 -14.23
N LEU A 253 -37.33 1.82 -13.22
CA LEU A 253 -37.59 0.38 -13.37
C LEU A 253 -38.85 0.10 -14.21
N ALA A 254 -39.91 0.89 -14.04
CA ALA A 254 -41.13 0.76 -14.85
C ALA A 254 -40.87 1.07 -16.34
N SER A 255 -40.14 2.13 -16.66
CA SER A 255 -39.79 2.45 -18.05
C SER A 255 -38.90 1.37 -18.68
N SER A 256 -37.97 0.82 -17.89
CA SER A 256 -37.10 -0.30 -18.29
C SER A 256 -37.91 -1.55 -18.63
N ALA A 257 -38.89 -1.90 -17.80
CA ALA A 257 -39.74 -3.06 -18.00
C ALA A 257 -40.65 -2.91 -19.24
N LEU A 258 -41.25 -1.71 -19.44
CA LEU A 258 -42.07 -1.41 -20.61
C LEU A 258 -41.27 -1.47 -21.93
N LEU A 259 -40.04 -0.96 -21.93
CA LEU A 259 -39.16 -0.99 -23.10
C LEU A 259 -38.73 -2.43 -23.43
N ALA A 260 -38.37 -3.22 -22.43
CA ALA A 260 -37.94 -4.60 -22.61
C ALA A 260 -39.07 -5.50 -23.18
N ASP A 261 -40.31 -5.25 -22.79
CA ASP A 261 -41.49 -5.92 -23.34
C ASP A 261 -41.75 -5.48 -24.79
N SER A 262 -41.86 -4.17 -25.03
CA SER A 262 -42.24 -3.62 -26.34
C SER A 262 -41.19 -3.83 -27.45
N VAL A 263 -39.90 -3.71 -27.14
CA VAL A 263 -38.82 -3.75 -28.14
C VAL A 263 -38.17 -5.13 -28.24
N TYR A 264 -38.01 -5.83 -27.11
CA TYR A 264 -37.25 -7.08 -27.04
C TYR A 264 -38.12 -8.32 -26.78
N GLY A 265 -39.44 -8.17 -26.63
CA GLY A 265 -40.37 -9.28 -26.42
C GLY A 265 -40.19 -10.00 -25.08
N ILE A 266 -39.55 -9.37 -24.10
CA ILE A 266 -39.34 -9.95 -22.76
C ILE A 266 -40.51 -9.53 -21.86
N SER A 267 -41.38 -10.48 -21.55
CA SER A 267 -42.58 -10.21 -20.74
C SER A 267 -42.27 -9.43 -19.45
N ILE A 268 -43.04 -8.38 -19.20
CA ILE A 268 -42.94 -7.53 -18.01
C ILE A 268 -42.95 -8.34 -16.71
N ASN A 269 -43.71 -9.43 -16.66
CA ASN A 269 -43.83 -10.30 -15.49
C ASN A 269 -42.52 -11.00 -15.16
N ILE A 270 -41.75 -11.41 -16.18
CA ILE A 270 -40.44 -12.05 -15.99
C ILE A 270 -39.44 -11.05 -15.40
N ILE A 271 -39.50 -9.80 -15.86
CA ILE A 271 -38.62 -8.73 -15.39
C ILE A 271 -38.94 -8.36 -13.94
N LEU A 272 -40.22 -8.16 -13.62
CA LEU A 272 -40.65 -7.80 -12.27
C LEU A 272 -40.42 -8.94 -11.27
N ASP A 273 -40.68 -10.19 -11.65
CA ASP A 273 -40.38 -11.35 -10.80
C ASP A 273 -38.86 -11.50 -10.56
N SER A 274 -38.05 -11.34 -11.61
CA SER A 274 -36.58 -11.35 -11.50
C SER A 274 -36.06 -10.20 -10.61
N ALA A 275 -36.61 -9.00 -10.77
CA ALA A 275 -36.32 -7.84 -9.94
C ALA A 275 -36.66 -8.10 -8.47
N GLN A 276 -37.87 -8.61 -8.19
CA GLN A 276 -38.33 -8.90 -6.84
C GLN A 276 -37.48 -9.97 -6.16
N ARG A 277 -37.04 -11.00 -6.89
CA ARG A 277 -36.16 -12.05 -6.35
C ARG A 277 -34.74 -11.55 -6.05
N ALA A 278 -34.24 -10.58 -6.83
CA ALA A 278 -32.88 -10.06 -6.66
C ALA A 278 -32.78 -8.95 -5.60
N LEU A 279 -33.79 -8.08 -5.54
CA LEU A 279 -33.77 -6.87 -4.70
C LEU A 279 -33.99 -7.22 -3.23
N ARG A 280 -33.08 -6.80 -2.35
CA ARG A 280 -33.24 -6.93 -0.90
C ARG A 280 -33.70 -5.59 -0.31
N GLY A 281 -34.40 -5.64 0.82
CA GLY A 281 -34.80 -4.42 1.54
C GLY A 281 -33.62 -3.50 1.88
N TRP A 282 -32.43 -4.08 2.12
CA TRP A 282 -31.19 -3.34 2.33
C TRP A 282 -30.77 -2.49 1.12
N ASP A 283 -31.01 -2.96 -0.11
CA ASP A 283 -30.64 -2.22 -1.32
C ASP A 283 -31.43 -0.89 -1.39
N ILE A 284 -32.70 -0.90 -1.04
CA ILE A 284 -33.56 0.30 -1.00
C ILE A 284 -33.13 1.23 0.15
N ILE A 285 -32.90 0.69 1.35
CA ILE A 285 -32.47 1.48 2.51
C ILE A 285 -31.12 2.16 2.23
N SER A 286 -30.17 1.42 1.66
CA SER A 286 -28.85 1.96 1.31
C SER A 286 -28.94 3.08 0.26
N ALA A 287 -29.83 2.95 -0.74
CA ALA A 287 -30.11 4.00 -1.71
C ALA A 287 -30.63 5.28 -1.05
N MET A 288 -31.56 5.15 -0.09
CA MET A 288 -32.09 6.29 0.65
C MET A 288 -31.01 6.98 1.50
N ILE A 289 -30.17 6.21 2.20
CA ILE A 289 -29.08 6.78 3.02
C ILE A 289 -28.09 7.53 2.12
N LYS A 290 -27.69 6.94 0.98
CA LYS A 290 -26.84 7.61 -0.02
C LYS A 290 -27.44 8.94 -0.47
N SER A 291 -28.72 8.93 -0.86
CA SER A 291 -29.42 10.14 -1.31
C SER A 291 -29.52 11.22 -0.23
N THR A 292 -29.66 10.84 1.05
CA THR A 292 -29.58 11.81 2.15
C THR A 292 -28.20 12.47 2.24
N VAL A 293 -27.12 11.69 2.11
CA VAL A 293 -25.74 12.22 2.10
C VAL A 293 -25.52 13.13 0.89
N PHE A 294 -25.99 12.73 -0.29
CA PHE A 294 -25.89 13.56 -1.50
C PHE A 294 -26.67 14.87 -1.35
N GLY A 295 -27.85 14.83 -0.72
CA GLY A 295 -28.64 16.03 -0.42
C GLY A 295 -27.90 16.98 0.54
N ALA A 296 -27.20 16.43 1.53
CA ALA A 296 -26.35 17.20 2.43
C ALA A 296 -25.17 17.84 1.68
N ILE A 297 -24.48 17.09 0.83
CA ILE A 297 -23.34 17.59 0.04
C ILE A 297 -23.78 18.75 -0.86
N ILE A 298 -24.84 18.55 -1.66
CA ILE A 298 -25.36 19.57 -2.59
C ILE A 298 -25.68 20.86 -1.83
N SER A 299 -26.47 20.76 -0.76
CA SER A 299 -26.93 21.93 -0.02
C SER A 299 -25.80 22.66 0.71
N ILE A 300 -24.87 21.94 1.34
CA ILE A 300 -23.74 22.54 2.06
C ILE A 300 -22.77 23.21 1.07
N VAL A 301 -22.39 22.52 0.00
CA VAL A 301 -21.48 23.05 -1.03
C VAL A 301 -22.13 24.28 -1.70
N SER A 302 -23.37 24.18 -2.16
CA SER A 302 -24.05 25.32 -2.79
C SER A 302 -24.20 26.51 -1.85
N CYS A 303 -24.52 26.28 -0.58
CA CYS A 303 -24.60 27.38 0.39
C CYS A 303 -23.22 27.99 0.69
N ALA A 304 -22.17 27.17 0.80
CA ALA A 304 -20.81 27.64 1.05
C ALA A 304 -20.28 28.52 -0.08
N TRP A 305 -20.51 28.13 -1.33
CA TRP A 305 -20.13 28.96 -2.49
C TRP A 305 -20.99 30.23 -2.59
N GLY A 306 -22.28 30.15 -2.24
CA GLY A 306 -23.15 31.32 -2.16
C GLY A 306 -22.68 32.36 -1.13
N VAL A 307 -22.46 31.96 0.12
CA VAL A 307 -22.04 32.91 1.18
C VAL A 307 -20.60 33.41 1.05
N THR A 308 -19.77 32.76 0.23
CA THR A 308 -18.39 33.19 -0.08
C THR A 308 -18.27 33.86 -1.47
N THR A 309 -19.40 34.23 -2.06
CA THR A 309 -19.44 34.94 -3.35
C THR A 309 -18.93 36.38 -3.18
N LEU A 310 -18.09 36.81 -4.11
CA LEU A 310 -17.52 38.15 -4.19
C LEU A 310 -17.57 38.62 -5.65
N GLY A 311 -17.61 39.94 -5.90
CA GLY A 311 -17.45 40.48 -7.26
C GLY A 311 -18.73 40.65 -8.07
N GLY A 312 -19.84 41.06 -7.44
CA GLY A 312 -21.05 41.47 -8.16
C GLY A 312 -21.80 40.32 -8.85
N ALA A 313 -22.63 40.65 -9.83
CA ALA A 313 -23.44 39.67 -10.59
C ALA A 313 -22.58 38.61 -11.32
N LYS A 314 -21.39 38.99 -11.83
CA LYS A 314 -20.46 38.04 -12.46
C LYS A 314 -19.97 36.98 -11.46
N GLY A 315 -19.62 37.41 -10.25
CA GLY A 315 -19.21 36.52 -9.16
C GLY A 315 -20.29 35.54 -8.73
N VAL A 316 -21.56 35.96 -8.77
CA VAL A 316 -22.72 35.08 -8.51
C VAL A 316 -22.79 33.97 -9.57
N GLY A 317 -22.61 34.30 -10.86
CA GLY A 317 -22.57 33.32 -11.94
C GLY A 317 -21.44 32.29 -11.77
N GLU A 318 -20.21 32.76 -11.54
CA GLU A 318 -19.04 31.89 -11.35
C GLU A 318 -19.16 30.99 -10.11
N SER A 319 -19.73 31.52 -9.02
CA SER A 319 -19.93 30.75 -7.80
C SER A 319 -21.04 29.71 -7.97
N THR A 320 -22.06 30.02 -8.76
CA THR A 320 -23.14 29.09 -9.11
C THR A 320 -22.63 27.89 -9.91
N THR A 321 -21.86 28.14 -10.98
CA THR A 321 -21.30 27.05 -11.81
C THR A 321 -20.29 26.21 -11.03
N SER A 322 -19.40 26.85 -10.27
CA SER A 322 -18.42 26.17 -9.44
C SER A 322 -19.07 25.31 -8.35
N ALA A 323 -20.15 25.79 -7.74
CA ALA A 323 -20.90 25.04 -6.74
C ALA A 323 -21.45 23.72 -7.29
N VAL A 324 -22.01 23.75 -8.51
CA VAL A 324 -22.54 22.54 -9.17
C VAL A 324 -21.41 21.56 -9.45
N VAL A 325 -20.31 22.02 -10.05
CA VAL A 325 -19.17 21.13 -10.39
C VAL A 325 -18.60 20.48 -9.14
N VAL A 326 -18.36 21.25 -8.08
CA VAL A 326 -17.82 20.72 -6.81
C VAL A 326 -18.82 19.77 -6.15
N SER A 327 -20.12 20.05 -6.21
CA SER A 327 -21.15 19.14 -5.71
C SER A 327 -21.15 17.82 -6.48
N LEU A 328 -21.03 17.85 -7.81
CA LEU A 328 -20.98 16.65 -8.66
C LEU A 328 -19.76 15.78 -8.33
N VAL A 329 -18.58 16.39 -8.22
CA VAL A 329 -17.36 15.67 -7.82
C VAL A 329 -17.51 15.09 -6.41
N GLY A 330 -18.07 15.86 -5.47
CA GLY A 330 -18.35 15.41 -4.11
C GLY A 330 -19.34 14.24 -4.05
N ILE A 331 -20.38 14.25 -4.90
CA ILE A 331 -21.35 13.15 -5.02
C ILE A 331 -20.64 11.87 -5.48
N PHE A 332 -19.82 11.92 -6.54
CA PHE A 332 -19.12 10.72 -7.02
C PHE A 332 -18.15 10.15 -5.98
N ILE A 333 -17.41 11.00 -5.26
CA ILE A 333 -16.51 10.56 -4.20
C ILE A 333 -17.30 9.91 -3.06
N ALA A 334 -18.40 10.53 -2.64
CA ALA A 334 -19.25 10.00 -1.58
C ALA A 334 -19.95 8.71 -2.00
N ASP A 335 -20.36 8.60 -3.27
CA ASP A 335 -20.99 7.41 -3.82
C ASP A 335 -20.06 6.21 -3.77
N PHE A 336 -18.82 6.38 -4.24
CA PHE A 336 -17.78 5.36 -4.14
C PHE A 336 -17.53 4.94 -2.68
N ALA A 337 -17.34 5.90 -1.77
CA ALA A 337 -17.08 5.63 -0.36
C ALA A 337 -18.25 4.87 0.31
N LEU A 338 -19.49 5.29 0.05
CA LEU A 338 -20.68 4.66 0.60
C LEU A 338 -20.96 3.30 -0.03
N SER A 339 -20.71 3.11 -1.33
CA SER A 339 -20.76 1.80 -1.97
C SER A 339 -19.79 0.82 -1.33
N CYS A 340 -18.54 1.26 -1.09
CA CYS A 340 -17.56 0.46 -0.37
C CYS A 340 -18.04 0.09 1.04
N CYS A 341 -18.72 0.99 1.75
CA CYS A 341 -19.21 0.75 3.11
C CYS A 341 -20.49 -0.10 3.18
N PHE A 342 -21.44 0.06 2.26
CA PHE A 342 -22.75 -0.61 2.33
C PHE A 342 -22.78 -1.97 1.65
N PHE A 343 -21.98 -2.14 0.59
CA PHE A 343 -21.86 -3.38 -0.15
C PHE A 343 -20.55 -4.11 0.19
N GLN A 344 -20.04 -3.84 1.39
CA GLN A 344 -18.81 -4.36 2.00
C GLN A 344 -18.74 -5.89 2.14
N GLY A 345 -19.79 -6.63 1.74
CA GLY A 345 -19.66 -8.05 1.38
C GLY A 345 -18.63 -8.30 0.26
N ALA A 346 -18.28 -7.29 -0.54
CA ALA A 346 -17.14 -7.31 -1.47
C ALA A 346 -15.85 -6.71 -0.87
N GLY A 347 -15.94 -5.83 0.14
CA GLY A 347 -14.78 -5.22 0.81
C GLY A 347 -14.12 -6.13 1.85
N ASP A 348 -14.92 -6.86 2.62
CA ASP A 348 -14.47 -7.99 3.42
C ASP A 348 -14.05 -9.15 2.54
N SER A 349 -14.62 -9.30 1.34
CA SER A 349 -14.08 -10.25 0.37
C SER A 349 -12.74 -9.77 -0.16
N LEU A 350 -12.46 -8.49 -0.36
CA LEU A 350 -11.12 -8.07 -0.82
C LEU A 350 -10.07 -8.18 0.29
N LYS A 351 -10.41 -7.75 1.51
CA LYS A 351 -9.51 -7.77 2.67
C LYS A 351 -9.36 -9.18 3.25
N ASN A 352 -10.46 -9.94 3.40
CA ASN A 352 -10.38 -11.37 3.73
C ASN A 352 -9.96 -12.23 2.53
N TRP A 353 -10.03 -11.80 1.26
CA TRP A 353 -9.33 -12.52 0.18
C TRP A 353 -7.84 -12.27 0.30
N MET A 354 -7.38 -11.04 0.49
CA MET A 354 -5.96 -10.73 0.74
C MET A 354 -5.40 -11.42 2.01
N GLU A 355 -6.22 -11.62 3.04
CA GLU A 355 -5.81 -12.31 4.28
C GLU A 355 -6.11 -13.84 4.28
N ARG A 356 -7.13 -14.34 3.56
CA ARG A 356 -7.38 -15.81 3.38
C ARG A 356 -6.57 -16.42 2.25
N THR A 357 -5.98 -15.63 1.33
CA THR A 357 -5.12 -16.18 0.27
C THR A 357 -3.77 -16.63 0.80
N LYS A 358 -3.31 -16.14 1.94
CA LYS A 358 -2.06 -16.62 2.52
C LYS A 358 -2.28 -17.96 3.21
N LYS A 359 -1.86 -19.00 2.50
CA LYS A 359 -1.94 -20.41 2.90
C LYS A 359 -1.12 -20.63 4.17
N LYS A 360 -1.69 -21.29 5.17
CA LYS A 360 -0.89 -21.87 6.25
C LYS A 360 -0.08 -23.03 5.69
N VAL A 361 1.23 -23.00 5.87
CA VAL A 361 2.15 -24.00 5.34
C VAL A 361 2.75 -24.80 6.48
N LEU A 362 2.58 -26.12 6.41
CA LEU A 362 3.29 -27.06 7.28
C LEU A 362 4.68 -27.32 6.68
N LEU A 363 5.71 -26.77 7.32
CA LEU A 363 7.09 -26.87 6.85
C LEU A 363 7.82 -28.02 7.56
N PHE A 364 8.04 -29.10 6.82
CA PHE A 364 8.97 -30.17 7.17
C PHE A 364 10.39 -29.77 6.73
N TYR A 365 11.40 -30.31 7.41
CA TYR A 365 12.80 -30.00 7.11
C TYR A 365 13.69 -31.20 7.37
N CYS A 366 14.82 -31.27 6.66
CA CYS A 366 15.89 -32.21 6.96
C CYS A 366 16.71 -31.77 8.17
N VAL A 367 17.39 -32.71 8.83
CA VAL A 367 18.18 -32.46 10.05
C VAL A 367 19.19 -31.31 9.84
N GLU A 368 19.89 -31.31 8.71
CA GLU A 368 20.91 -30.29 8.39
C GLU A 368 20.32 -28.88 8.26
N ALA A 369 19.06 -28.75 7.84
CA ALA A 369 18.42 -27.46 7.57
C ALA A 369 17.59 -26.92 8.75
N GLU A 370 17.72 -27.49 9.95
CA GLU A 370 16.91 -27.10 11.12
C GLU A 370 17.04 -25.62 11.47
N ASP A 371 18.26 -25.07 11.51
CA ASP A 371 18.49 -23.67 11.83
C ASP A 371 17.83 -22.72 10.80
N LEU A 372 17.97 -23.06 9.51
CA LEU A 372 17.31 -22.32 8.44
C LEU A 372 15.78 -22.42 8.53
N ALA A 373 15.24 -23.61 8.82
CA ALA A 373 13.81 -23.81 9.00
C ALA A 373 13.24 -22.96 10.14
N ARG A 374 13.95 -22.89 11.28
CA ARG A 374 13.58 -22.03 12.42
C ARG A 374 13.58 -20.55 12.02
N LYS A 375 14.60 -20.09 11.28
CA LYS A 375 14.66 -18.72 10.77
C LYS A 375 13.52 -18.42 9.79
N VAL A 376 13.17 -19.35 8.91
CA VAL A 376 12.04 -19.23 7.96
C VAL A 376 10.71 -19.10 8.71
N ALA A 377 10.45 -19.99 9.67
CA ALA A 377 9.22 -19.95 10.47
C ALA A 377 9.12 -18.66 11.30
N ALA A 378 10.24 -18.11 11.77
CA ALA A 378 10.26 -16.84 12.49
C ALA A 378 9.87 -15.62 11.61
N GLN A 379 9.96 -15.72 10.28
CA GLN A 379 9.54 -14.64 9.38
C GLN A 379 8.01 -14.50 9.29
N SER A 380 7.25 -15.55 9.63
CA SER A 380 5.80 -15.57 9.41
C SER A 380 5.05 -16.54 10.30
N ASN A 381 3.99 -16.04 10.93
CA ASN A 381 3.06 -16.82 11.75
C ASN A 381 2.23 -17.84 10.94
N LEU A 382 2.35 -17.85 9.62
CA LEU A 382 1.65 -18.78 8.73
C LEU A 382 2.43 -20.06 8.45
N ILE A 383 3.72 -20.10 8.79
CA ILE A 383 4.59 -21.24 8.59
C ILE A 383 4.72 -21.97 9.92
N GLN A 384 4.26 -23.22 9.96
CA GLN A 384 4.34 -24.08 11.14
C GLN A 384 5.32 -25.22 10.90
N LEU A 385 6.35 -25.31 11.75
CA LEU A 385 7.32 -26.38 11.67
C LEU A 385 6.72 -27.74 12.04
N GLN A 386 7.09 -28.76 11.27
CA GLN A 386 6.78 -30.16 11.53
C GLN A 386 8.08 -30.98 11.52
N SER A 387 8.09 -32.07 12.27
CA SER A 387 9.27 -32.93 12.41
C SER A 387 9.14 -34.24 11.64
N ILE A 388 10.29 -34.83 11.34
CA ILE A 388 10.42 -36.19 10.83
C ILE A 388 11.41 -36.91 11.74
N ASN A 389 11.10 -38.13 12.12
CA ASN A 389 12.04 -39.00 12.80
C ASN A 389 12.95 -39.64 11.74
N TRP A 390 14.15 -39.11 11.60
CA TRP A 390 15.21 -39.61 10.72
C TRP A 390 16.00 -40.71 11.45
N ARG A 391 15.59 -41.97 11.28
CA ARG A 391 16.27 -43.15 11.86
C ARG A 391 16.85 -44.00 10.73
N SER A 392 17.74 -44.93 11.07
CA SER A 392 18.27 -45.93 10.15
C SER A 392 18.12 -47.32 10.75
N PHE A 393 18.05 -48.34 9.90
CA PHE A 393 18.21 -49.74 10.30
C PHE A 393 19.70 -50.07 10.50
N ASP A 394 19.98 -51.22 11.10
CA ASP A 394 21.35 -51.67 11.40
C ASP A 394 22.21 -51.90 10.13
N ASP A 395 21.57 -52.10 8.97
CA ASP A 395 22.21 -52.23 7.66
C ASP A 395 22.51 -50.88 6.98
N GLY A 396 22.14 -49.77 7.61
CA GLY A 396 22.37 -48.41 7.13
C GLY A 396 21.27 -47.86 6.23
N PHE A 397 20.23 -48.63 5.90
CA PHE A 397 19.09 -48.10 5.13
C PHE A 397 18.17 -47.21 5.99
N PRO A 398 17.50 -46.22 5.39
CA PRO A 398 16.68 -45.27 6.13
C PRO A 398 15.36 -45.90 6.68
N ASN A 399 15.04 -45.60 7.94
CA ASN A 399 13.83 -45.98 8.68
C ASN A 399 13.06 -44.73 9.13
N LEU A 400 12.46 -44.06 8.16
CA LEU A 400 11.89 -42.72 8.32
C LEU A 400 10.46 -42.78 8.84
N PHE A 401 10.09 -41.82 9.69
CA PHE A 401 8.71 -41.69 10.17
C PHE A 401 8.28 -40.23 10.19
N ILE A 402 7.24 -39.90 9.42
CA ILE A 402 6.65 -38.56 9.33
C ILE A 402 5.71 -38.37 10.53
N ASN A 403 6.04 -37.45 11.43
CA ASN A 403 5.19 -37.15 12.59
C ASN A 403 3.89 -36.46 12.14
N ASN A 404 2.79 -36.69 12.89
CA ASN A 404 1.49 -36.06 12.66
C ASN A 404 0.91 -36.25 11.24
N ALA A 405 1.20 -37.37 10.58
CA ALA A 405 0.79 -37.64 9.20
C ALA A 405 -0.73 -37.49 8.94
N HIS A 406 -1.57 -37.69 9.96
CA HIS A 406 -3.02 -37.50 9.86
C HIS A 406 -3.43 -36.03 9.69
N ASP A 407 -2.69 -35.11 10.30
CA ASP A 407 -3.00 -33.68 10.32
C ASP A 407 -2.60 -32.96 9.03
N ILE A 408 -1.82 -33.64 8.17
CA ILE A 408 -1.30 -33.13 6.90
C ILE A 408 -2.38 -33.12 5.79
N ARG A 409 -3.43 -33.95 5.92
CA ARG A 409 -4.44 -34.14 4.89
C ARG A 409 -5.18 -32.83 4.58
N GLY A 410 -5.19 -32.44 3.31
CA GLY A 410 -5.82 -31.20 2.85
C GLY A 410 -5.09 -29.91 3.24
N GLN A 411 -3.87 -30.00 3.80
CA GLN A 411 -3.04 -28.84 4.15
C GLN A 411 -2.02 -28.53 3.06
N HIS A 412 -1.49 -27.30 3.06
CA HIS A 412 -0.34 -26.93 2.23
C HIS A 412 0.93 -27.35 2.94
N VAL A 413 1.77 -28.11 2.25
CA VAL A 413 2.96 -28.73 2.83
C VAL A 413 4.18 -28.27 2.08
N ALA A 414 5.24 -27.95 2.82
CA ALA A 414 6.55 -27.69 2.27
C ALA A 414 7.60 -28.61 2.88
N PHE A 415 8.63 -28.95 2.11
CA PHE A 415 9.81 -29.65 2.58
C PHE A 415 11.07 -28.84 2.28
N LEU A 416 11.82 -28.46 3.31
CA LEU A 416 13.12 -27.81 3.19
C LEU A 416 14.24 -28.86 3.22
N GLY A 417 14.81 -29.13 2.04
CA GLY A 417 15.86 -30.12 1.83
C GLY A 417 17.27 -29.53 1.76
N SER A 418 18.26 -30.39 1.96
CA SER A 418 19.69 -30.12 1.81
C SER A 418 20.36 -31.37 1.23
N PHE A 419 20.74 -31.34 -0.05
CA PHE A 419 21.33 -32.50 -0.72
C PHE A 419 22.85 -32.51 -0.59
N SER A 420 23.32 -32.78 0.63
CA SER A 420 24.75 -32.76 0.99
C SER A 420 25.55 -33.95 0.47
N SER A 421 24.92 -35.12 0.34
CA SER A 421 25.57 -36.36 -0.11
C SER A 421 24.58 -37.33 -0.79
N PRO A 422 25.05 -38.31 -1.57
CA PRO A 422 24.17 -39.31 -2.21
C PRO A 422 23.28 -40.08 -1.23
N ALA A 423 23.80 -40.42 -0.04
CA ALA A 423 23.01 -41.11 0.99
C ALA A 423 21.87 -40.23 1.50
N VAL A 424 22.17 -38.96 1.77
CA VAL A 424 21.17 -37.96 2.22
C VAL A 424 20.15 -37.66 1.11
N ILE A 425 20.57 -37.64 -0.16
CA ILE A 425 19.65 -37.51 -1.30
C ILE A 425 18.65 -38.67 -1.31
N PHE A 426 19.12 -39.91 -1.16
CA PHE A 426 18.24 -41.08 -1.14
C PHE A 426 17.23 -41.04 0.02
N GLU A 427 17.70 -40.67 1.22
CA GLU A 427 16.87 -40.50 2.41
C GLU A 427 15.79 -39.42 2.21
N GLN A 428 16.17 -38.23 1.74
CA GLN A 428 15.25 -37.12 1.55
C GLN A 428 14.29 -37.34 0.37
N LEU A 429 14.72 -37.99 -0.72
CA LEU A 429 13.82 -38.36 -1.82
C LEU A 429 12.70 -39.29 -1.34
N SER A 430 12.99 -40.18 -0.40
CA SER A 430 11.97 -41.05 0.20
C SER A 430 10.87 -40.24 0.89
N VAL A 431 11.23 -39.15 1.57
CA VAL A 431 10.26 -38.21 2.18
C VAL A 431 9.54 -37.38 1.12
N ILE A 432 10.26 -36.84 0.15
CA ILE A 432 9.71 -36.02 -0.95
C ILE A 432 8.66 -36.80 -1.73
N PHE A 433 8.85 -38.11 -1.93
CA PHE A 433 7.87 -38.96 -2.59
C PHE A 433 6.69 -39.31 -1.68
N ALA A 434 6.92 -39.49 -0.37
CA ALA A 434 5.88 -39.88 0.58
C ALA A 434 4.90 -38.76 0.94
N LEU A 435 5.39 -37.53 1.19
CA LEU A 435 4.56 -36.40 1.63
C LEU A 435 3.36 -36.09 0.72
N PRO A 436 3.48 -35.97 -0.61
CA PRO A 436 2.33 -35.70 -1.47
C PRO A 436 1.30 -36.83 -1.47
N MET A 437 1.72 -38.08 -1.25
CA MET A 437 0.82 -39.25 -1.15
C MET A 437 -0.02 -39.24 0.14
N LEU A 438 0.31 -38.40 1.12
CA LEU A 438 -0.50 -38.19 2.33
C LEU A 438 -1.68 -37.24 2.12
N PHE A 439 -2.10 -37.03 0.86
CA PHE A 439 -3.27 -36.23 0.48
C PHE A 439 -3.18 -34.75 0.89
N CYS A 440 -2.00 -34.14 0.82
CA CYS A 440 -1.85 -32.70 0.99
C CYS A 440 -2.58 -31.93 -0.12
N ALA A 441 -3.01 -30.70 0.18
CA ALA A 441 -3.66 -29.81 -0.78
C ALA A 441 -2.67 -29.26 -1.81
N SER A 442 -1.44 -28.93 -1.39
CA SER A 442 -0.33 -28.64 -2.29
C SER A 442 0.98 -29.08 -1.65
N PHE A 443 1.98 -29.34 -2.49
CA PHE A 443 3.32 -29.69 -2.04
C PHE A 443 4.37 -28.79 -2.69
N SER A 444 5.27 -28.25 -1.86
CA SER A 444 6.42 -27.47 -2.30
C SER A 444 7.70 -28.07 -1.74
N VAL A 445 8.73 -28.21 -2.56
CA VAL A 445 10.08 -28.57 -2.15
C VAL A 445 10.93 -27.32 -2.27
N VAL A 446 11.56 -26.92 -1.17
CA VAL A 446 12.58 -25.88 -1.17
C VAL A 446 13.92 -26.60 -1.10
N LEU A 447 14.68 -26.51 -2.17
CA LEU A 447 16.02 -27.06 -2.27
C LEU A 447 16.98 -25.90 -2.54
N PRO A 448 17.51 -25.23 -1.49
CA PRO A 448 18.31 -24.02 -1.65
C PRO A 448 19.49 -24.19 -2.59
N PHE A 449 20.12 -25.37 -2.62
CA PHE A 449 21.23 -25.68 -3.51
C PHE A 449 21.00 -26.98 -4.30
N PHE A 450 21.19 -26.93 -5.63
CA PHE A 450 21.09 -28.08 -6.52
C PHE A 450 22.50 -28.66 -6.85
N PRO A 451 22.95 -29.73 -6.17
CA PRO A 451 24.37 -30.10 -6.10
C PRO A 451 24.98 -30.62 -7.41
N THR A 452 24.16 -31.19 -8.29
CA THR A 452 24.61 -31.76 -9.56
C THR A 452 24.61 -30.75 -10.70
N GLY A 453 24.19 -29.49 -10.48
CA GLY A 453 24.01 -28.50 -11.54
C GLY A 453 25.27 -28.19 -12.36
N SER A 454 26.46 -28.33 -11.77
CA SER A 454 27.74 -28.16 -12.49
C SER A 454 28.16 -29.36 -13.37
N PHE A 455 27.34 -30.41 -13.41
CA PHE A 455 27.56 -31.62 -14.21
C PHE A 455 26.42 -31.78 -15.23
N GLU A 456 26.13 -30.67 -15.93
CA GLU A 456 25.14 -30.54 -16.99
C GLU A 456 25.74 -30.70 -18.40
N ARG A 457 27.05 -30.43 -18.54
CA ARG A 457 27.73 -30.43 -19.84
C ARG A 457 28.01 -31.85 -20.31
N ILE A 458 27.69 -32.09 -21.58
CA ILE A 458 28.04 -33.29 -22.34
C ILE A 458 28.93 -32.79 -23.47
N GLU A 459 30.23 -33.08 -23.39
CA GLU A 459 31.20 -32.65 -24.42
C GLU A 459 31.53 -33.81 -25.36
N GLU A 460 31.54 -35.04 -24.86
CA GLU A 460 31.85 -36.26 -25.63
C GLU A 460 30.77 -37.35 -25.49
N GLU A 461 30.73 -38.28 -26.44
CA GLU A 461 29.84 -39.44 -26.37
C GLU A 461 30.23 -40.36 -25.21
N GLY A 462 29.30 -40.60 -24.28
CA GLY A 462 29.53 -41.37 -23.05
C GLY A 462 29.52 -40.53 -21.78
N ASP A 463 29.59 -39.20 -21.89
CA ASP A 463 29.40 -38.31 -20.74
C ASP A 463 27.98 -38.48 -20.16
N VAL A 464 27.91 -38.57 -18.82
CA VAL A 464 26.65 -38.71 -18.10
C VAL A 464 26.31 -37.41 -17.39
N ALA A 465 25.27 -36.72 -17.88
CA ALA A 465 24.72 -35.54 -17.22
C ALA A 465 23.99 -35.92 -15.92
N THR A 466 24.71 -35.90 -14.80
CA THR A 466 24.13 -36.22 -13.49
C THR A 466 23.10 -35.17 -13.04
N ALA A 467 23.21 -33.93 -13.51
CA ALA A 467 22.18 -32.89 -13.36
C ALA A 467 20.81 -33.36 -13.89
N PHE A 468 20.81 -33.93 -15.10
CA PHE A 468 19.60 -34.46 -15.73
C PHE A 468 19.05 -35.67 -14.97
N THR A 469 19.93 -36.53 -14.45
CA THR A 469 19.54 -37.69 -13.66
C THR A 469 18.80 -37.29 -12.37
N LEU A 470 19.35 -36.34 -11.61
CA LEU A 470 18.72 -35.86 -10.37
C LEU A 470 17.41 -35.10 -10.67
N ALA A 471 17.39 -34.25 -11.70
CA ALA A 471 16.17 -33.57 -12.12
C ALA A 471 15.06 -34.56 -12.50
N ARG A 472 15.42 -35.67 -13.19
CA ARG A 472 14.48 -36.74 -13.53
C ARG A 472 13.98 -37.50 -12.30
N MET A 473 14.83 -37.74 -11.30
CA MET A 473 14.39 -38.33 -10.03
C MET A 473 13.37 -37.43 -9.33
N LEU A 474 13.65 -36.12 -9.21
CA LEU A 474 12.72 -35.15 -8.63
C LEU A 474 11.42 -35.04 -9.45
N SER A 475 11.50 -35.16 -10.77
CA SER A 475 10.33 -35.17 -11.67
C SER A 475 9.48 -36.45 -11.57
N ASN A 476 9.88 -37.45 -10.77
CA ASN A 476 9.00 -38.58 -10.44
C ASN A 476 8.27 -38.39 -9.11
N THR A 477 8.35 -37.19 -8.51
CA THR A 477 7.58 -36.86 -7.31
C THR A 477 6.08 -36.98 -7.61
N PRO A 478 5.30 -37.73 -6.79
CA PRO A 478 3.87 -37.84 -6.97
C PRO A 478 3.16 -36.49 -6.90
N VAL A 479 2.11 -36.33 -7.71
CA VAL A 479 1.32 -35.10 -7.78
C VAL A 479 0.42 -35.02 -6.54
N SER A 480 0.39 -33.84 -5.91
CA SER A 480 -0.51 -33.55 -4.78
C SER A 480 -1.96 -33.34 -5.24
N ARG A 481 -2.93 -33.21 -4.33
CA ARG A 481 -4.34 -32.97 -4.73
C ARG A 481 -4.53 -31.69 -5.54
N GLY A 482 -3.71 -30.67 -5.29
CA GLY A 482 -3.77 -29.37 -5.95
C GLY A 482 -2.92 -29.27 -7.22
N GLY A 483 -2.25 -30.35 -7.63
CA GLY A 483 -1.45 -30.38 -8.85
C GLY A 483 0.05 -30.61 -8.60
N PRO A 484 0.88 -30.29 -9.62
CA PRO A 484 2.33 -30.51 -9.61
C PRO A 484 3.03 -29.93 -8.39
N THR A 485 4.14 -30.55 -8.00
CA THR A 485 4.97 -30.08 -6.89
C THR A 485 5.72 -28.81 -7.30
N SER A 486 5.68 -27.76 -6.49
CA SER A 486 6.55 -26.59 -6.73
C SER A 486 7.97 -26.88 -6.23
N LEU A 487 9.00 -26.57 -7.00
CA LEU A 487 10.40 -26.76 -6.60
C LEU A 487 11.14 -25.44 -6.61
N VAL A 488 11.51 -24.92 -5.45
CA VAL A 488 12.26 -23.67 -5.32
C VAL A 488 13.76 -23.98 -5.24
N ILE A 489 14.54 -23.46 -6.19
CA ILE A 489 16.00 -23.56 -6.24
C ILE A 489 16.57 -22.15 -6.37
N TYR A 490 17.66 -21.87 -5.65
CA TYR A 490 18.36 -20.59 -5.76
C TYR A 490 19.55 -20.72 -6.71
N ASP A 491 19.77 -19.70 -7.53
CA ASP A 491 20.93 -19.49 -8.40
C ASP A 491 21.44 -20.76 -9.11
N ILE A 492 20.54 -21.44 -9.82
CA ILE A 492 20.86 -22.64 -10.59
C ILE A 492 22.04 -22.41 -11.54
N HIS A 493 22.94 -23.39 -11.65
CA HIS A 493 24.23 -23.23 -12.32
C HIS A 493 24.06 -22.80 -13.79
N ALA A 494 23.19 -23.50 -14.53
CA ALA A 494 22.80 -23.15 -15.89
C ALA A 494 21.28 -23.07 -16.03
N LEU A 495 20.76 -21.96 -16.58
CA LEU A 495 19.32 -21.76 -16.76
C LEU A 495 18.69 -22.81 -17.72
N GLN A 496 19.49 -23.41 -18.60
CA GLN A 496 19.10 -24.49 -19.49
C GLN A 496 18.62 -25.75 -18.74
N GLU A 497 19.07 -25.95 -17.49
CA GLU A 497 18.60 -27.04 -16.62
C GLU A 497 17.09 -26.97 -16.35
N ARG A 498 16.43 -25.82 -16.60
CA ARG A 498 14.96 -25.70 -16.58
C ARG A 498 14.27 -26.81 -17.36
N PHE A 499 14.85 -27.21 -18.48
CA PHE A 499 14.28 -28.20 -19.40
C PHE A 499 14.56 -29.66 -18.98
N TYR A 500 15.30 -29.88 -17.89
CA TYR A 500 15.54 -31.21 -17.35
C TYR A 500 14.39 -31.70 -16.46
N PHE A 501 13.56 -30.78 -15.98
CA PHE A 501 12.41 -31.07 -15.12
C PHE A 501 11.18 -31.42 -15.97
N GLY A 502 10.44 -32.45 -15.55
CA GLY A 502 9.19 -32.91 -16.18
C GLY A 502 7.93 -32.28 -15.58
N ASP A 503 6.77 -32.59 -16.15
CA ASP A 503 5.49 -31.88 -15.90
C ASP A 503 4.92 -32.03 -14.47
N SER A 504 5.38 -33.00 -13.70
CA SER A 504 4.94 -33.24 -12.31
C SER A 504 5.57 -32.27 -11.30
N ILE A 505 6.59 -31.52 -11.73
CA ILE A 505 7.31 -30.57 -10.90
C ILE A 505 7.48 -29.23 -11.62
N LEU A 506 7.23 -28.13 -10.91
CA LEU A 506 7.30 -26.78 -11.44
C LEU A 506 8.49 -26.07 -10.79
N PRO A 507 9.66 -26.02 -11.48
CA PRO A 507 10.84 -25.37 -10.94
C PRO A 507 10.68 -23.84 -10.95
N VAL A 508 10.86 -23.24 -9.78
CA VAL A 508 10.95 -21.80 -9.53
C VAL A 508 12.40 -21.49 -9.21
N PHE A 509 13.04 -20.71 -10.07
CA PHE A 509 14.43 -20.29 -9.89
C PHE A 509 14.48 -18.91 -9.27
N GLU A 510 14.92 -18.86 -8.02
CA GLU A 510 15.15 -17.65 -7.24
C GLU A 510 16.63 -17.26 -7.26
N SER A 511 16.94 -16.04 -6.78
CA SER A 511 18.32 -15.56 -6.71
C SER A 511 18.67 -15.02 -5.33
N GLY A 512 19.91 -15.27 -4.89
CA GLY A 512 20.47 -14.70 -3.66
C GLY A 512 21.02 -13.28 -3.82
N ILE A 513 21.12 -12.75 -5.04
CA ILE A 513 21.63 -11.39 -5.31
C ILE A 513 20.92 -10.27 -4.52
N PRO A 514 19.60 -10.32 -4.25
CA PRO A 514 18.95 -9.35 -3.36
C PRO A 514 19.59 -9.27 -1.96
N LEU A 515 20.07 -10.39 -1.40
CA LEU A 515 20.78 -10.42 -0.11
C LEU A 515 22.08 -9.64 -0.19
N LEU A 516 22.83 -9.80 -1.28
CA LEU A 516 24.06 -9.04 -1.52
C LEU A 516 23.75 -7.54 -1.59
N LYS A 517 22.73 -7.13 -2.35
CA LYS A 517 22.34 -5.71 -2.47
C LYS A 517 22.01 -5.09 -1.11
N GLU A 518 21.20 -5.76 -0.32
CA GLU A 518 20.84 -5.32 1.03
C GLU A 518 22.10 -5.19 1.90
N ARG A 519 23.00 -6.17 1.82
CA ARG A 519 24.25 -6.15 2.60
C ARG A 519 25.19 -5.03 2.20
N LEU A 520 25.35 -4.76 0.90
CA LEU A 520 26.17 -3.65 0.38
C LEU A 520 25.65 -2.29 0.83
N GLN A 521 24.32 -2.12 0.94
CA GLN A 521 23.72 -0.90 1.50
C GLN A 521 24.05 -0.73 2.99
N GLN A 522 24.19 -1.83 3.72
CA GLN A 522 24.50 -1.84 5.16
C GLN A 522 26.01 -1.82 5.47
N LEU A 523 26.89 -1.65 4.47
CA LEU A 523 28.33 -1.55 4.71
C LEU A 523 28.66 -0.32 5.59
N PRO A 524 29.64 -0.44 6.51
CA PRO A 524 30.12 0.70 7.31
C PRO A 524 30.62 1.85 6.43
N GLU A 525 30.55 3.09 6.91
CA GLU A 525 31.06 4.24 6.17
C GLU A 525 32.57 4.10 5.86
N SER A 526 33.37 3.49 6.73
CA SER A 526 34.79 3.19 6.47
C SER A 526 35.03 2.26 5.26
N ASP A 527 34.01 1.51 4.84
CA ASP A 527 34.05 0.68 3.62
C ASP A 527 33.52 1.42 2.39
N LYS A 528 32.88 2.58 2.58
CA LYS A 528 32.25 3.41 1.52
C LYS A 528 32.99 4.72 1.21
N VAL A 529 33.73 5.28 2.16
CA VAL A 529 34.09 6.71 2.18
C VAL A 529 35.13 7.11 1.13
N ASP A 530 35.92 6.19 0.57
CA ASP A 530 36.93 6.51 -0.47
C ASP A 530 36.86 5.65 -1.73
N ALA A 531 35.95 4.66 -1.79
CA ALA A 531 35.96 3.63 -2.83
C ALA A 531 34.57 3.42 -3.44
N LEU A 532 34.45 3.66 -4.75
CA LEU A 532 33.28 3.25 -5.53
C LEU A 532 33.14 1.72 -5.46
N ILE A 533 31.95 1.22 -5.13
CA ILE A 533 31.67 -0.23 -5.16
C ILE A 533 31.60 -0.68 -6.61
N VAL A 534 32.42 -1.65 -6.98
CA VAL A 534 32.50 -2.21 -8.34
C VAL A 534 32.26 -3.72 -8.28
N VAL A 535 31.39 -4.23 -9.14
CA VAL A 535 31.11 -5.68 -9.21
C VAL A 535 32.06 -6.34 -10.19
N ALA A 536 32.76 -7.39 -9.77
CA ALA A 536 33.60 -8.18 -10.64
C ALA A 536 33.01 -9.55 -10.92
N PHE A 537 33.09 -10.01 -12.17
CA PHE A 537 32.71 -11.37 -12.55
C PHE A 537 33.96 -12.20 -12.84
N PRO A 538 34.14 -13.36 -12.19
CA PRO A 538 35.36 -14.16 -12.32
C PRO A 538 35.48 -14.87 -13.68
N ASP A 539 34.37 -15.10 -14.37
CA ASP A 539 34.31 -15.56 -15.76
C ASP A 539 33.02 -15.13 -16.48
N ASP A 540 32.98 -15.36 -17.80
CA ASP A 540 31.84 -15.04 -18.66
C ASP A 540 30.54 -15.75 -18.21
N GLY A 541 30.62 -16.89 -17.53
CA GLY A 541 29.46 -17.63 -17.04
C GLY A 541 28.77 -16.91 -15.88
N ALA A 542 29.55 -16.46 -14.90
CA ALA A 542 29.07 -15.62 -13.80
C ALA A 542 28.44 -14.31 -14.33
N TRP A 543 29.12 -13.64 -15.27
CA TRP A 543 28.60 -12.41 -15.89
C TRP A 543 27.24 -12.65 -16.54
N LYS A 544 27.10 -13.64 -17.43
CA LYS A 544 25.84 -13.95 -18.13
C LYS A 544 24.64 -14.16 -17.20
N ARG A 545 24.88 -14.66 -15.98
CA ARG A 545 23.83 -14.96 -15.00
C ARG A 545 23.40 -13.72 -14.21
N PHE A 546 24.37 -12.93 -13.75
CA PHE A 546 24.09 -11.91 -12.73
C PHE A 546 24.17 -10.47 -13.24
N HIS A 547 24.74 -10.21 -14.42
CA HIS A 547 24.97 -8.84 -14.89
C HIS A 547 23.69 -7.99 -14.95
N LYS A 548 22.55 -8.57 -15.35
CA LYS A 548 21.26 -7.86 -15.40
C LYS A 548 20.72 -7.51 -14.02
N LEU A 549 21.08 -8.29 -13.01
CA LEU A 549 20.65 -8.05 -11.63
C LEU A 549 21.54 -7.00 -10.95
N LEU A 550 22.72 -6.71 -11.48
CA LEU A 550 23.74 -5.83 -10.88
C LEU A 550 24.15 -4.67 -11.80
N ASP A 551 23.34 -4.35 -12.80
CA ASP A 551 23.59 -3.33 -13.83
C ASP A 551 23.78 -1.90 -13.28
N HIS A 552 23.23 -1.61 -12.10
CA HIS A 552 23.41 -0.33 -11.41
C HIS A 552 24.82 -0.11 -10.85
N PHE A 553 25.64 -1.17 -10.76
CA PHE A 553 27.03 -1.06 -10.31
C PHE A 553 27.98 -1.04 -11.51
N PRO A 554 29.08 -0.26 -11.47
CA PRO A 554 30.16 -0.41 -12.43
C PRO A 554 30.71 -1.85 -12.38
N MET A 555 31.11 -2.38 -13.53
CA MET A 555 31.48 -3.79 -13.66
C MET A 555 32.92 -3.98 -14.13
N VAL A 556 33.54 -5.05 -13.64
CA VAL A 556 34.80 -5.60 -14.14
C VAL A 556 34.56 -7.03 -14.59
N ILE A 557 34.90 -7.34 -15.83
CA ILE A 557 34.72 -8.69 -16.39
C ILE A 557 36.09 -9.33 -16.48
N CYS A 558 36.24 -10.50 -15.87
CA CYS A 558 37.44 -11.31 -15.99
C CYS A 558 37.21 -12.48 -16.94
N ASN A 559 38.28 -12.92 -17.60
CA ASN A 559 38.34 -14.15 -18.37
C ASN A 559 39.21 -15.17 -17.67
N LYS A 560 38.72 -16.41 -17.60
CA LYS A 560 39.45 -17.56 -17.09
C LYS A 560 40.05 -18.33 -18.26
N VAL A 561 41.38 -18.36 -18.33
CA VAL A 561 42.15 -19.18 -19.28
C VAL A 561 42.79 -20.34 -18.51
N ARG A 562 42.70 -21.55 -19.07
CA ARG A 562 43.36 -22.75 -18.53
C ARG A 562 44.60 -23.04 -19.37
N GLU A 563 45.78 -23.03 -18.75
CA GLU A 563 47.04 -23.46 -19.34
C GLU A 563 47.53 -24.72 -18.59
N GLY A 564 47.20 -25.90 -19.09
CA GLY A 564 47.37 -27.17 -18.36
C GLY A 564 46.60 -27.14 -17.03
N ASP A 565 47.28 -27.44 -15.92
CA ASP A 565 46.69 -27.39 -14.57
C ASP A 565 46.60 -25.97 -13.98
N LYS A 566 47.22 -24.97 -14.61
CA LYS A 566 47.24 -23.59 -14.11
C LYS A 566 45.99 -22.84 -14.54
N ARG A 567 45.32 -22.22 -13.58
CA ARG A 567 44.18 -21.31 -13.80
C ARG A 567 44.72 -19.88 -13.81
N ILE A 568 44.59 -19.20 -14.94
CA ILE A 568 45.01 -17.80 -15.07
C ILE A 568 43.77 -16.96 -15.32
N VAL A 569 43.55 -15.95 -14.47
CA VAL A 569 42.48 -14.98 -14.63
C VAL A 569 43.08 -13.70 -15.21
N ARG A 570 42.41 -13.09 -16.20
CA ARG A 570 42.82 -11.79 -16.77
C ARG A 570 41.61 -10.87 -16.84
N ILE A 571 41.81 -9.58 -16.60
CA ILE A 571 40.74 -8.59 -16.79
C ILE A 571 40.53 -8.42 -18.29
N LYS A 572 39.28 -8.59 -18.73
CA LYS A 572 38.81 -8.39 -20.10
C LYS A 572 38.30 -6.97 -20.28
N GLU A 573 37.55 -6.48 -19.30
CA GLU A 573 36.89 -5.16 -19.34
C GLU A 573 36.73 -4.58 -17.92
N GLY A 574 36.72 -3.25 -17.82
CA GLY A 574 36.55 -2.51 -16.56
C GLY A 574 37.85 -2.13 -15.86
N ASN A 575 37.77 -1.20 -14.91
CA ASN A 575 38.92 -0.72 -14.12
C ASN A 575 38.67 -0.90 -12.62
N PRO A 576 39.47 -1.72 -11.91
CA PRO A 576 39.32 -1.94 -10.47
C PRO A 576 40.06 -0.91 -9.60
N ALA A 577 40.87 -0.01 -10.17
CA ALA A 577 41.79 0.85 -9.40
C ALA A 577 41.04 1.81 -8.45
N GLY A 578 41.46 1.83 -7.18
CA GLY A 578 40.88 2.69 -6.12
C GLY A 578 39.49 2.25 -5.63
N CYS A 579 38.93 1.18 -6.18
CA CYS A 579 37.57 0.74 -5.89
C CYS A 579 37.51 -0.37 -4.83
N HIS A 580 36.33 -0.53 -4.20
CA HIS A 580 35.99 -1.72 -3.43
C HIS A 580 35.34 -2.71 -4.38
N VAL A 581 36.10 -3.72 -4.78
CA VAL A 581 35.67 -4.69 -5.77
C VAL A 581 34.99 -5.87 -5.09
N VAL A 582 33.80 -6.23 -5.53
CA VAL A 582 33.03 -7.38 -5.03
C VAL A 582 32.93 -8.42 -6.13
N ILE A 583 33.63 -9.54 -5.97
CA ILE A 583 33.55 -10.67 -6.90
C ILE A 583 32.24 -11.41 -6.67
N VAL A 584 31.44 -11.63 -7.72
CA VAL A 584 30.14 -12.30 -7.64
C VAL A 584 30.16 -13.57 -8.47
N ASP A 585 29.80 -14.69 -7.84
CA ASP A 585 29.62 -16.00 -8.50
C ASP A 585 28.42 -16.76 -7.90
N ASP A 586 27.95 -17.81 -8.57
CA ASP A 586 26.85 -18.64 -8.04
C ASP A 586 27.34 -19.52 -6.90
N LEU A 587 28.49 -20.16 -7.08
CA LEU A 587 29.00 -21.17 -6.18
C LEU A 587 30.52 -21.16 -6.08
N VAL A 588 31.01 -21.76 -5.00
CA VAL A 588 32.44 -22.02 -4.82
C VAL A 588 32.67 -23.44 -4.31
N GLN A 589 33.56 -24.16 -5.02
CA GLN A 589 34.06 -25.47 -4.60
C GLN A 589 35.50 -25.36 -4.11
N SER A 590 36.48 -25.42 -5.03
CA SER A 590 37.90 -25.34 -4.65
C SER A 590 38.35 -23.92 -4.31
N GLY A 591 37.67 -22.90 -4.82
CA GLY A 591 38.01 -21.50 -4.59
C GLY A 591 39.14 -20.92 -5.46
N GLY A 592 39.78 -21.74 -6.31
CA GLY A 592 40.95 -21.32 -7.07
C GLY A 592 40.70 -20.11 -7.99
N THR A 593 39.56 -20.07 -8.68
CA THR A 593 39.21 -18.96 -9.59
C THR A 593 39.03 -17.64 -8.84
N LEU A 594 38.34 -17.67 -7.69
CA LEU A 594 38.14 -16.47 -6.86
C LEU A 594 39.46 -15.94 -6.32
N ILE A 595 40.34 -16.83 -5.84
CA ILE A 595 41.66 -16.44 -5.32
C ILE A 595 42.53 -15.80 -6.42
N GLU A 596 42.55 -16.37 -7.62
CA GLU A 596 43.32 -15.76 -8.73
C GLU A 596 42.70 -14.46 -9.21
N CYS A 597 41.37 -14.36 -9.26
CA CYS A 597 40.67 -13.12 -9.58
C CYS A 597 40.99 -12.03 -8.54
N GLN A 598 40.99 -12.38 -7.25
CA GLN A 598 41.39 -11.46 -6.16
C GLN A 598 42.81 -10.94 -6.35
N LYS A 599 43.77 -11.82 -6.66
CA LYS A 599 45.17 -11.41 -6.89
C LYS A 599 45.29 -10.44 -8.06
N VAL A 600 44.59 -10.71 -9.15
CA VAL A 600 44.62 -9.87 -10.36
C VAL A 600 43.99 -8.51 -10.09
N LEU A 601 42.84 -8.46 -9.42
CA LEU A 601 42.16 -7.22 -9.05
C LEU A 601 43.00 -6.38 -8.08
N ALA A 602 43.60 -7.01 -7.07
CA ALA A 602 44.50 -6.34 -6.14
C ALA A 602 45.77 -5.81 -6.83
N ALA A 603 46.37 -6.59 -7.74
CA ALA A 603 47.53 -6.17 -8.51
C ALA A 603 47.24 -4.98 -9.45
N GLN A 604 45.98 -4.81 -9.85
CA GLN A 604 45.50 -3.69 -10.69
C GLN A 604 44.98 -2.51 -9.85
N GLY A 605 45.31 -2.47 -8.55
CA GLY A 605 45.08 -1.31 -7.69
C GLY A 605 43.71 -1.26 -7.00
N ALA A 606 42.98 -2.38 -6.91
CA ALA A 606 41.77 -2.43 -6.08
C ALA A 606 42.09 -2.09 -4.62
N ALA A 607 41.33 -1.17 -4.02
CA ALA A 607 41.53 -0.76 -2.64
C ALA A 607 41.13 -1.87 -1.64
N LYS A 608 40.02 -2.55 -1.93
CA LYS A 608 39.51 -3.70 -1.18
C LYS A 608 38.94 -4.71 -2.16
N VAL A 609 39.07 -6.00 -1.85
CA VAL A 609 38.45 -7.08 -2.63
C VAL A 609 37.63 -7.95 -1.70
N SER A 610 36.34 -8.09 -1.99
CA SER A 610 35.39 -8.97 -1.30
C SER A 610 34.80 -9.97 -2.28
N ALA A 611 34.20 -11.02 -1.77
CA ALA A 611 33.50 -12.02 -2.59
C ALA A 611 32.10 -12.26 -2.06
N TYR A 612 31.17 -12.52 -2.98
CA TYR A 612 29.85 -13.04 -2.71
C TYR A 612 29.63 -14.29 -3.56
N VAL A 613 29.14 -15.34 -2.91
CA VAL A 613 28.64 -16.54 -3.58
C VAL A 613 27.34 -16.97 -2.94
N THR A 614 26.39 -17.43 -3.74
CA THR A 614 25.17 -18.00 -3.16
C THR A 614 25.49 -19.34 -2.49
N HIS A 615 26.23 -20.24 -3.15
CA HIS A 615 26.50 -21.59 -2.64
C HIS A 615 27.97 -21.84 -2.30
N GLY A 616 28.34 -21.87 -1.02
CA GLY A 616 29.65 -22.36 -0.62
C GLY A 616 29.63 -23.86 -0.38
N VAL A 617 30.10 -24.63 -1.36
CA VAL A 617 30.14 -26.09 -1.29
C VAL A 617 31.37 -26.56 -0.52
N PHE A 618 32.51 -25.94 -0.80
CA PHE A 618 33.81 -26.18 -0.14
C PHE A 618 34.15 -27.65 0.22
N PRO A 619 34.20 -28.56 -0.77
CA PRO A 619 34.54 -29.96 -0.51
C PRO A 619 35.93 -30.09 0.12
N LYS A 620 36.12 -31.10 0.98
CA LYS A 620 37.39 -31.38 1.68
C LYS A 620 37.92 -30.17 2.47
N LYS A 621 37.03 -29.37 3.06
CA LYS A 621 37.36 -28.16 3.84
C LYS A 621 38.17 -27.12 3.06
N SER A 622 37.95 -27.00 1.75
CA SER A 622 38.65 -26.01 0.91
C SER A 622 38.40 -24.56 1.33
N TRP A 623 37.39 -24.29 2.17
CA TRP A 623 37.15 -22.98 2.81
C TRP A 623 38.34 -22.51 3.67
N GLU A 624 39.16 -23.42 4.21
CA GLU A 624 40.35 -23.08 5.02
C GLU A 624 41.36 -22.21 4.26
N ARG A 625 41.33 -22.27 2.92
CA ARG A 625 42.18 -21.45 2.05
C ARG A 625 41.88 -19.96 2.12
N PHE A 626 40.68 -19.59 2.59
CA PHE A 626 40.19 -18.22 2.65
C PHE A 626 40.31 -17.61 4.05
N VAL A 627 40.50 -18.44 5.07
CA VAL A 627 40.59 -17.99 6.47
C VAL A 627 41.86 -17.19 6.67
N HIS A 628 41.74 -16.07 7.39
CA HIS A 628 42.89 -15.26 7.78
C HIS A 628 43.76 -16.07 8.76
N LYS A 629 45.04 -16.28 8.42
CA LYS A 629 46.01 -16.88 9.35
C LYS A 629 46.63 -15.77 10.20
N ASN A 630 46.85 -16.04 11.49
CA ASN A 630 47.28 -15.07 12.51
C ASN A 630 48.66 -14.41 12.29
N ASP A 631 49.43 -14.78 11.26
CA ASP A 631 50.72 -14.18 10.97
C ASP A 631 50.68 -13.45 9.63
N ASN A 632 50.70 -12.11 9.72
CA ASN A 632 50.71 -11.14 8.64
C ASN A 632 49.45 -11.14 7.75
N VAL A 633 48.64 -10.08 7.89
CA VAL A 633 47.61 -9.67 6.92
C VAL A 633 48.32 -9.40 5.59
N SER A 634 48.53 -10.46 4.80
CA SER A 634 49.08 -10.33 3.46
C SER A 634 48.07 -9.58 2.59
N VAL A 635 48.56 -8.82 1.62
CA VAL A 635 47.81 -8.12 0.55
C VAL A 635 46.91 -9.07 -0.29
N LYS A 636 46.82 -10.35 0.07
CA LYS A 636 46.16 -11.45 -0.66
C LYS A 636 44.89 -11.99 0.02
N ALA A 637 44.38 -11.35 1.07
CA ALA A 637 43.18 -11.80 1.78
C ALA A 637 41.92 -11.04 1.33
N PHE A 638 40.77 -11.72 1.30
CA PHE A 638 39.48 -11.06 1.09
C PHE A 638 39.12 -10.22 2.32
N SER A 639 38.60 -9.02 2.09
CA SER A 639 38.09 -8.14 3.15
C SER A 639 36.82 -8.72 3.76
N HIS A 640 35.85 -9.08 2.91
CA HIS A 640 34.62 -9.76 3.30
C HIS A 640 34.38 -10.94 2.35
N PHE A 641 33.82 -12.03 2.88
CA PHE A 641 33.37 -13.17 2.09
C PHE A 641 31.93 -13.51 2.47
N TRP A 642 30.99 -12.98 1.70
CA TRP A 642 29.57 -13.23 1.90
C TRP A 642 29.14 -14.53 1.24
N ILE A 643 28.34 -15.30 1.96
CA ILE A 643 27.81 -16.58 1.51
C ILE A 643 26.39 -16.74 2.02
N SER A 644 25.50 -17.34 1.22
CA SER A 644 24.16 -17.64 1.72
C SER A 644 24.13 -18.90 2.60
N ASP A 645 23.05 -19.09 3.36
CA ASP A 645 22.82 -20.32 4.13
C ASP A 645 22.23 -21.49 3.33
N SER A 646 22.42 -21.49 1.99
CA SER A 646 22.00 -22.58 1.10
C SER A 646 22.72 -23.91 1.32
N CYS A 647 23.90 -23.91 1.95
CA CYS A 647 24.69 -25.11 2.29
C CYS A 647 24.91 -25.19 3.81
N PRO A 648 23.98 -25.81 4.58
CA PRO A 648 24.01 -25.74 6.05
C PRO A 648 25.28 -26.30 6.71
N LEU A 649 25.79 -27.44 6.24
CA LEU A 649 27.04 -28.03 6.76
C LEU A 649 28.25 -27.10 6.61
N THR A 650 28.30 -26.36 5.49
CA THR A 650 29.34 -25.36 5.27
C THR A 650 29.16 -24.20 6.24
N VAL A 651 27.93 -23.68 6.39
CA VAL A 651 27.62 -22.58 7.30
C VAL A 651 28.09 -22.91 8.71
N GLU A 652 27.78 -24.10 9.21
CA GLU A 652 28.23 -24.56 10.53
C GLU A 652 29.77 -24.57 10.61
N ALA A 653 30.46 -25.03 9.56
CA ALA A 653 31.91 -25.08 9.53
C ALA A 653 32.61 -23.71 9.48
N ILE A 654 31.99 -22.68 8.89
CA ILE A 654 32.62 -21.36 8.68
C ILE A 654 32.12 -20.26 9.63
N THR A 655 30.99 -20.46 10.31
CA THR A 655 30.41 -19.46 11.20
C THR A 655 31.42 -19.03 12.27
N GLY A 656 31.61 -17.72 12.44
CA GLY A 656 32.57 -17.14 13.37
C GLY A 656 34.03 -17.12 12.88
N LYS A 657 34.30 -17.49 11.61
CA LYS A 657 35.65 -17.46 11.03
C LYS A 657 35.79 -16.34 10.00
N ALA A 658 36.64 -15.35 10.27
CA ALA A 658 36.94 -14.31 9.29
C ALA A 658 37.60 -14.90 8.04
N PRO A 659 37.26 -14.42 6.82
CA PRO A 659 36.40 -13.26 6.50
C PRO A 659 34.92 -13.61 6.23
N PHE A 660 34.44 -14.79 6.63
CA PHE A 660 33.12 -15.27 6.25
C PHE A 660 31.99 -14.56 7.01
N GLU A 661 30.95 -14.17 6.26
CA GLU A 661 29.70 -13.64 6.79
C GLU A 661 28.52 -14.33 6.07
N VAL A 662 27.59 -14.89 6.85
CA VAL A 662 26.46 -15.67 6.32
C VAL A 662 25.23 -14.79 6.18
N LEU A 663 24.68 -14.72 4.96
CA LEU A 663 23.45 -13.99 4.63
C LEU A 663 22.28 -14.98 4.53
N SER A 664 21.20 -14.75 5.28
CA SER A 664 20.15 -15.75 5.37
C SER A 664 19.12 -15.67 4.24
N LEU A 665 18.82 -16.82 3.62
CA LEU A 665 17.74 -16.99 2.63
C LEU A 665 16.36 -17.07 3.29
N ALA A 666 16.27 -17.07 4.62
CA ALA A 666 15.04 -17.32 5.36
C ALA A 666 13.86 -16.45 4.92
N LYS A 667 14.09 -15.15 4.69
CA LYS A 667 13.08 -14.20 4.21
C LYS A 667 12.59 -14.57 2.82
N SER A 668 13.51 -14.80 1.88
CA SER A 668 13.19 -15.20 0.51
C SER A 668 12.44 -16.53 0.45
N ILE A 669 12.85 -17.51 1.25
CA ILE A 669 12.17 -18.81 1.35
C ILE A 669 10.77 -18.64 1.94
N SER A 670 10.61 -17.84 2.99
CA SER A 670 9.31 -17.53 3.58
C SER A 670 8.37 -16.89 2.56
N ASP A 671 8.88 -15.96 1.75
CA ASP A 671 8.10 -15.27 0.71
C ASP A 671 7.72 -16.25 -0.42
N ALA A 672 8.64 -17.11 -0.86
CA ALA A 672 8.39 -18.15 -1.87
C ALA A 672 7.38 -19.22 -1.42
N LEU A 673 7.26 -19.47 -0.11
CA LEU A 673 6.26 -20.39 0.44
C LEU A 673 4.87 -19.76 0.63
N GLN A 674 4.76 -18.42 0.61
CA GLN A 674 3.53 -17.68 0.91
C GLN A 674 2.74 -17.20 -0.31
N ILE A 675 3.03 -17.72 -1.52
CA ILE A 675 2.33 -17.37 -2.78
C ILE A 675 0.80 -17.36 -2.62
#